data_AF-A0A7C5XHK1-F1
#
_entry.id   AF-A0A7C5XHK1-F1
#
_cell.length_a   1.000
_cell.length_b   1.000
_cell.length_c   1.000
_cell.angle_alpha   90.00
_cell.angle_beta   90.00
_cell.angle_gamma   90.00
#
_symmetry.space_group_name_H-M   'P 1'
#
loop_
_entity.id
_entity.type
_entity.pdbx_description
1 polymer ?
#
loop_
_entity_poly.entity_id
_entity_poly.type
_entity_poly.pdbx_seq_one_letter_code
_entity_poly.pdbx_strand_id
1 'polypeptide(L)'
;ENILLISCIGSRNNRYNDYCSGFCCTYLLKQGIYAKVLHGIKNVTIMYMNDVRTYGKGFESFYDRALKEGINIVWGRPEVLGEKNGKIVVKFEDTRGKKVTINEYDMVVLAPSVKPVGDMGKLSKILNISLNRVGFVRTDPANPTLTTRPGIFVAGSASGPRDISESVVTGLAAAIQSIRYAAPGVIEEEKYEETIEPYPIRVGVFVCHCGTNIAGVADVPALVEAAKQMPGVVHAEDLQFACARSSLDRITQVIKEKKINRVVVASCSPVTHLRFFQDSAKRAGLNPYLVEMTNIRNLDTWVHPDRKVATEKAKDMIRMAVAKTHRMVPLSPIKLPVIKRALVIGCGPAGLAAATGLAGAGIETILVEKADECGGMLRRLNKLEPEGIEARKLLDRMVEEAREVGVKFMLGTTIKDVSGFTGNFHVVLSNGTELDVGAIVVATGAKPYIPSEFDYGKDSRVLTTLDLENGKNVDGKNVAIINCVGSRTSGRGCSKYCCAVGLSKALELREQGKNVVLIYRDIMGVDPEVEDLYKKARDSGVLFIRIPRKAELTEAIKMDSNKLIVKDVELGDDVEIPFDNVVLNIGLTPSEDTDEMAKILRLSKDQEGFLMEAHPKLGPVDTMIPGIFIAGAARGPKNVSEAIAEGYAAAAKALMMLAQGYVTKEPFIPKFDWSKCTKCGLCIKACPYNAIRGVPGKWIEHIPAACQGCGSCVAECPQGAITLDALSDDAILAQVEAALAEEPEKKVVMFTCAYCSYWAADNAGIFKMQYPPYARIIRLQCSSRLSWKHVRRAFELGAAGVFVTGCRIGDCHFITANYNTVRRFENWKKRLMSIGVREERFKLRLFGAPDVTDLVETMREAERVVKTVTKEEIEQTKQKIKQLR
;
A
#
# COMPACT_ATOMS: atom_id res chain seq x y z
N GLU A 1 -1.49 -32.94 -0.16
CA GLU A 1 -0.76 -32.10 0.80
C GLU A 1 -1.69 -31.62 1.89
N ASN A 2 -1.30 -31.88 3.14
CA ASN A 2 -1.94 -31.48 4.38
C ASN A 2 -0.91 -30.73 5.21
N ILE A 3 -1.09 -29.41 5.36
CA ILE A 3 -0.13 -28.54 6.06
C ILE A 3 -0.73 -28.03 7.36
N LEU A 4 0.08 -28.07 8.42
CA LEU A 4 -0.22 -27.46 9.71
C LEU A 4 0.68 -26.24 9.95
N LEU A 5 0.08 -25.09 10.26
CA LEU A 5 0.79 -23.88 10.69
C LEU A 5 0.48 -23.61 12.17
N ILE A 6 1.51 -23.44 13.01
CA ILE A 6 1.35 -23.36 14.47
C ILE A 6 1.80 -22.00 15.00
N SER A 7 0.89 -21.31 15.70
CA SER A 7 1.13 -20.02 16.37
C SER A 7 1.72 -20.17 17.78
N CYS A 8 2.32 -19.09 18.28
CA CYS A 8 2.76 -18.93 19.69
C CYS A 8 3.85 -19.91 20.16
N ILE A 9 4.68 -20.43 19.25
CA ILE A 9 5.79 -21.31 19.64
C ILE A 9 6.84 -20.49 20.42
N GLY A 10 6.93 -20.74 21.73
CA GLY A 10 7.83 -20.01 22.64
C GLY A 10 7.39 -18.58 23.00
N SER A 11 6.22 -18.11 22.52
CA SER A 11 5.63 -16.81 22.91
C SER A 11 4.44 -17.03 23.83
N ARG A 12 4.15 -16.07 24.72
CA ARG A 12 3.08 -16.18 25.74
C ARG A 12 3.18 -17.49 26.54
N ASN A 13 4.40 -17.84 26.90
CA ASN A 13 4.77 -19.08 27.58
C ASN A 13 5.71 -18.77 28.75
N ASN A 14 5.31 -19.16 29.96
CA ASN A 14 6.06 -18.89 31.20
C ASN A 14 7.44 -19.54 31.27
N ARG A 15 7.75 -20.54 30.42
CA ARG A 15 9.08 -21.18 30.34
C ARG A 15 10.05 -20.47 29.40
N TYR A 16 9.54 -19.71 28.43
CA TYR A 16 10.33 -19.07 27.39
C TYR A 16 10.11 -17.56 27.41
N ASN A 17 9.16 -17.05 26.63
CA ASN A 17 8.80 -15.64 26.63
C ASN A 17 7.34 -15.49 27.01
N ASP A 18 7.06 -14.72 28.04
CA ASP A 18 5.72 -14.45 28.55
C ASP A 18 4.95 -13.39 27.74
N TYR A 19 5.59 -12.77 26.74
CA TYR A 19 5.02 -11.73 25.90
C TYR A 19 4.66 -12.20 24.48
N CYS A 20 3.93 -11.36 23.75
CA CYS A 20 3.52 -11.59 22.38
C CYS A 20 4.57 -11.11 21.37
N SER A 21 4.72 -11.83 20.26
CA SER A 21 5.56 -11.36 19.14
C SER A 21 4.84 -10.36 18.21
N GLY A 22 3.58 -10.00 18.48
CA GLY A 22 2.80 -9.02 17.72
C GLY A 22 2.26 -9.53 16.37
N PHE A 23 3.11 -10.04 15.48
CA PHE A 23 2.71 -10.23 14.07
C PHE A 23 2.45 -11.69 13.64
N CYS A 24 2.78 -12.69 14.46
CA CYS A 24 2.75 -14.10 14.05
C CYS A 24 1.36 -14.55 13.56
N CYS A 25 0.28 -14.13 14.23
CA CYS A 25 -1.07 -14.55 13.87
C CYS A 25 -1.48 -14.11 12.45
N THR A 26 -1.23 -12.85 12.10
CA THR A 26 -1.58 -12.33 10.76
C THR A 26 -0.69 -12.93 9.67
N TYR A 27 0.57 -13.22 9.97
CA TYR A 27 1.47 -13.92 9.05
C TYR A 27 0.99 -15.33 8.74
N LEU A 28 0.56 -16.09 9.76
CA LEU A 28 0.03 -17.43 9.54
C LEU A 28 -1.25 -17.42 8.70
N LEU A 29 -2.18 -16.47 8.92
CA LEU A 29 -3.36 -16.30 8.06
C LEU A 29 -2.97 -16.05 6.60
N LYS A 30 -2.02 -15.12 6.37
CA LYS A 30 -1.53 -14.81 5.02
C LYS A 30 -0.89 -16.04 4.35
N GLN A 31 -0.02 -16.74 5.06
CA GLN A 31 0.66 -17.93 4.54
C GLN A 31 -0.34 -19.07 4.26
N GLY A 32 -1.35 -19.25 5.12
CA GLY A 32 -2.41 -20.22 4.87
C GLY A 32 -3.23 -19.90 3.61
N ILE A 33 -3.57 -18.62 3.39
CA ILE A 33 -4.27 -18.18 2.17
C ILE A 33 -3.40 -18.43 0.94
N TYR A 34 -2.09 -18.14 1.01
CA TYR A 34 -1.18 -18.39 -0.10
C TYR A 34 -1.03 -19.88 -0.41
N ALA A 35 -0.87 -20.72 0.61
CA ALA A 35 -0.84 -22.17 0.47
C ALA A 35 -2.09 -22.68 -0.28
N LYS A 36 -3.28 -22.20 0.11
CA LYS A 36 -4.53 -22.68 -0.49
C LYS A 36 -4.81 -22.10 -1.88
N VAL A 37 -4.74 -20.78 -2.02
CA VAL A 37 -5.17 -20.04 -3.22
C VAL A 37 -4.09 -20.01 -4.31
N LEU A 38 -2.83 -19.79 -3.93
CA LEU A 38 -1.74 -19.66 -4.89
C LEU A 38 -1.08 -21.01 -5.20
N HIS A 39 -0.92 -21.87 -4.20
CA HIS A 39 -0.26 -23.17 -4.36
C HIS A 39 -1.23 -24.35 -4.52
N GLY A 40 -2.55 -24.12 -4.42
CA GLY A 40 -3.56 -25.17 -4.66
C GLY A 40 -3.63 -26.24 -3.56
N ILE A 41 -3.07 -25.98 -2.37
CA ILE A 41 -3.06 -26.93 -1.25
C ILE A 41 -4.46 -27.02 -0.67
N LYS A 42 -5.09 -28.19 -0.82
CA LYS A 42 -6.50 -28.39 -0.42
C LYS A 42 -6.69 -28.32 1.10
N ASN A 43 -5.77 -28.91 1.86
CA ASN A 43 -5.88 -29.09 3.30
C ASN A 43 -4.84 -28.23 4.03
N VAL A 44 -5.28 -27.08 4.52
CA VAL A 44 -4.46 -26.15 5.30
C VAL A 44 -5.12 -25.93 6.65
N THR A 45 -4.40 -26.25 7.73
CA THR A 45 -4.83 -26.03 9.10
C THR A 45 -3.92 -25.02 9.78
N ILE A 46 -4.51 -24.03 10.45
CA ILE A 46 -3.80 -23.09 11.32
C ILE A 46 -4.23 -23.35 12.77
N MET A 47 -3.25 -23.60 13.63
CA MET A 47 -3.46 -23.82 15.05
C MET A 47 -3.02 -22.60 15.87
N TYR A 48 -3.95 -22.11 16.69
CA TYR A 48 -3.69 -21.06 17.66
C TYR A 48 -3.71 -21.63 19.08
N MET A 49 -2.65 -21.40 19.85
CA MET A 49 -2.61 -21.89 21.24
C MET A 49 -3.52 -21.11 22.19
N ASN A 50 -3.82 -19.84 21.87
CA ASN A 50 -4.59 -18.93 22.73
C ASN A 50 -5.53 -18.06 21.85
N ASP A 51 -5.29 -16.74 21.81
CA ASP A 51 -6.08 -15.76 21.05
C ASP A 51 -5.63 -15.65 19.58
N VAL A 52 -6.52 -15.23 18.69
CA VAL A 52 -6.17 -14.88 17.31
C VAL A 52 -6.02 -13.36 17.19
N ARG A 53 -4.79 -12.87 17.26
CA ARG A 53 -4.48 -11.43 17.36
C ARG A 53 -4.38 -10.74 16.01
N THR A 54 -5.53 -10.33 15.49
CA THR A 54 -5.72 -9.52 14.28
C THR A 54 -6.05 -8.07 14.63
N TYR A 55 -5.14 -7.41 15.37
CA TYR A 55 -5.35 -6.04 15.84
C TYR A 55 -5.00 -5.00 14.78
N GLY A 56 -5.64 -3.84 14.80
CA GLY A 56 -5.36 -2.77 13.84
C GLY A 56 -6.11 -2.91 12.52
N LYS A 57 -5.94 -1.89 11.69
CA LYS A 57 -6.73 -1.62 10.48
C LYS A 57 -6.59 -2.76 9.46
N GLY A 58 -7.72 -3.32 9.02
CA GLY A 58 -7.76 -4.33 7.96
C GLY A 58 -7.21 -5.72 8.29
N PHE A 59 -6.80 -6.04 9.53
CA PHE A 59 -6.32 -7.39 9.86
C PHE A 59 -7.44 -8.38 10.21
N GLU A 60 -8.59 -7.92 10.69
CA GLU A 60 -9.73 -8.81 10.92
C GLU A 60 -10.25 -9.41 9.60
N SER A 61 -10.19 -8.66 8.50
CA SER A 61 -10.62 -9.16 7.18
C SER A 61 -9.73 -10.28 6.64
N PHE A 62 -8.46 -10.37 7.05
CA PHE A 62 -7.60 -11.53 6.74
C PHE A 62 -8.10 -12.80 7.40
N TYR A 63 -8.63 -12.71 8.62
CA TYR A 63 -9.25 -13.84 9.30
C TYR A 63 -10.52 -14.28 8.56
N ASP A 64 -11.37 -13.33 8.19
CA ASP A 64 -12.59 -13.63 7.42
C ASP A 64 -12.29 -14.24 6.06
N ARG A 65 -11.28 -13.71 5.38
CA ARG A 65 -10.81 -14.28 4.12
C ARG A 65 -10.29 -15.70 4.32
N ALA A 66 -9.47 -15.95 5.34
CA ALA A 66 -8.95 -17.30 5.61
C ALA A 66 -10.08 -18.32 5.79
N LEU A 67 -11.13 -17.97 6.52
CA LEU A 67 -12.33 -18.81 6.67
C LEU A 67 -13.07 -19.01 5.35
N LYS A 68 -13.26 -17.94 4.57
CA LYS A 68 -13.93 -17.99 3.26
C LYS A 68 -13.20 -18.90 2.26
N GLU A 69 -11.87 -18.88 2.28
CA GLU A 69 -11.04 -19.78 1.46
C GLU A 69 -11.03 -21.23 2.02
N GLY A 70 -11.72 -21.51 3.12
CA GLY A 70 -11.85 -22.84 3.71
C GLY A 70 -10.60 -23.31 4.46
N ILE A 71 -9.82 -22.41 5.04
CA ILE A 71 -8.71 -22.77 5.94
C ILE A 71 -9.29 -23.25 7.27
N ASN A 72 -8.83 -24.40 7.74
CA ASN A 72 -9.26 -24.94 9.03
C ASN A 72 -8.53 -24.21 10.17
N ILE A 73 -9.26 -23.65 11.12
CA ILE A 73 -8.68 -22.94 12.27
C ILE A 73 -9.03 -23.72 13.54
N VAL A 74 -8.00 -24.14 14.28
CA VAL A 74 -8.14 -24.95 15.49
C VAL A 74 -7.43 -24.29 16.68
N TRP A 75 -7.90 -24.58 17.90
CA TRP A 75 -7.34 -24.03 19.12
C TRP A 75 -6.78 -25.13 19.99
N GLY A 76 -5.46 -25.12 20.21
CA GLY A 76 -4.84 -26.22 20.93
C GLY A 76 -3.36 -26.09 21.17
N ARG A 77 -2.86 -26.95 22.05
CA ARG A 77 -1.43 -27.13 22.31
C ARG A 77 -0.96 -28.41 21.61
N PRO A 78 0.00 -28.30 20.68
CA PRO A 78 0.49 -29.44 19.93
C PRO A 78 1.65 -30.15 20.64
N GLU A 79 1.74 -31.45 20.39
CA GLU A 79 2.82 -32.35 20.70
C GLU A 79 3.17 -33.11 19.41
N VAL A 80 4.44 -33.04 18.98
CA VAL A 80 4.92 -33.82 17.82
C VAL A 80 5.33 -35.19 18.33
N LEU A 81 4.67 -36.25 17.84
CA LEU A 81 4.92 -37.62 18.28
C LEU A 81 6.01 -38.32 17.45
N GLY A 82 6.46 -37.70 16.35
CA GLY A 82 7.45 -38.23 15.43
C GLY A 82 6.96 -38.26 13.99
N GLU A 83 7.52 -39.16 13.20
CA GLU A 83 7.15 -39.35 11.79
C GLU A 83 6.61 -40.76 11.54
N LYS A 84 5.58 -40.87 10.69
CA LYS A 84 4.99 -42.12 10.23
C LYS A 84 4.70 -42.01 8.75
N ASN A 85 5.19 -42.97 7.95
CA ASN A 85 5.02 -43.00 6.49
C ASN A 85 5.43 -41.70 5.78
N GLY A 86 6.51 -41.05 6.23
CA GLY A 86 7.00 -39.78 5.68
C GLY A 86 6.14 -38.56 6.05
N LYS A 87 5.19 -38.69 6.98
CA LYS A 87 4.36 -37.59 7.50
C LYS A 87 4.62 -37.35 8.97
N ILE A 88 4.50 -36.10 9.38
CA ILE A 88 4.66 -35.67 10.76
C ILE A 88 3.36 -35.95 11.52
N VAL A 89 3.46 -36.73 12.59
CA VAL A 89 2.32 -37.06 13.45
C VAL A 89 2.22 -36.03 14.57
N VAL A 90 1.11 -35.30 14.62
CA VAL A 90 0.89 -34.25 15.62
C VAL A 90 -0.37 -34.59 16.42
N LYS A 91 -0.19 -34.68 17.74
CA LYS A 91 -1.26 -34.76 18.71
C LYS A 91 -1.55 -33.36 19.25
N PHE A 92 -2.80 -32.98 19.36
CA PHE A 92 -3.18 -31.72 19.99
C PHE A 92 -4.56 -31.82 20.63
N GLU A 93 -4.74 -31.05 21.69
CA GLU A 93 -6.03 -30.85 22.33
C GLU A 93 -6.80 -29.75 21.59
N ASP A 94 -7.89 -30.09 20.91
CA ASP A 94 -8.85 -29.09 20.45
C ASP A 94 -9.66 -28.62 21.64
N THR A 95 -9.21 -27.52 22.24
CA THR A 95 -9.80 -26.90 23.44
C THR A 95 -11.27 -26.52 23.25
N ARG A 96 -11.71 -26.24 22.01
CA ARG A 96 -13.10 -25.87 21.71
C ARG A 96 -13.95 -27.05 21.26
N GLY A 97 -13.33 -27.97 20.54
CA GLY A 97 -13.94 -29.26 20.19
C GLY A 97 -14.02 -30.24 21.36
N LYS A 98 -13.36 -29.93 22.49
CA LYS A 98 -13.21 -30.76 23.70
C LYS A 98 -12.72 -32.18 23.39
N LYS A 99 -11.81 -32.29 22.42
CA LYS A 99 -11.30 -33.58 21.90
C LYS A 99 -9.79 -33.53 21.71
N VAL A 100 -9.12 -34.61 22.08
CA VAL A 100 -7.73 -34.84 21.70
C VAL A 100 -7.70 -35.45 20.32
N THR A 101 -7.00 -34.80 19.40
CA THR A 101 -6.91 -35.20 17.99
C THR A 101 -5.47 -35.60 17.66
N ILE A 102 -5.31 -36.66 16.86
CA ILE A 102 -4.01 -37.08 16.31
C ILE A 102 -4.15 -37.07 14.79
N ASN A 103 -3.38 -36.20 14.13
CA ASN A 103 -3.41 -36.04 12.68
C ASN A 103 -2.01 -36.19 12.07
N GLU A 104 -1.95 -36.63 10.82
CA GLU A 104 -0.74 -36.73 10.02
C GLU A 104 -0.66 -35.55 9.04
N TYR A 105 0.49 -34.87 8.99
CA TYR A 105 0.74 -33.70 8.14
C TYR A 105 1.96 -33.93 7.26
N ASP A 106 1.89 -33.46 6.02
CA ASP A 106 3.02 -33.48 5.08
C ASP A 106 4.05 -32.39 5.44
N MET A 107 3.62 -31.33 6.14
CA MET A 107 4.49 -30.26 6.62
C MET A 107 3.92 -29.60 7.87
N VAL A 108 4.79 -29.31 8.82
CA VAL A 108 4.48 -28.50 10.01
C VAL A 108 5.33 -27.24 9.98
N VAL A 109 4.68 -26.08 9.97
CA VAL A 109 5.31 -24.76 9.95
C VAL A 109 5.16 -24.10 11.32
N LEU A 110 6.26 -23.75 11.96
CA LEU A 110 6.28 -23.14 13.28
C LEU A 110 6.42 -21.62 13.18
N ALA A 111 5.64 -20.88 13.96
CA ALA A 111 5.85 -19.44 14.17
C ALA A 111 6.55 -19.19 15.53
N PRO A 112 7.89 -19.14 15.56
CA PRO A 112 8.66 -18.98 16.79
C PRO A 112 8.56 -17.56 17.36
N SER A 113 8.88 -17.43 18.65
CA SER A 113 8.94 -16.14 19.35
C SER A 113 10.06 -15.24 18.87
N VAL A 114 9.79 -13.93 18.78
CA VAL A 114 10.79 -12.88 18.60
C VAL A 114 11.44 -12.55 19.93
N LYS A 115 12.76 -12.38 19.93
CA LYS A 115 13.56 -11.98 21.09
C LYS A 115 14.47 -10.79 20.73
N PRO A 116 14.95 -10.02 21.72
CA PRO A 116 16.02 -9.05 21.49
C PRO A 116 17.25 -9.73 20.89
N VAL A 117 18.04 -8.99 20.11
CA VAL A 117 19.32 -9.49 19.59
C VAL A 117 20.31 -9.72 20.72
N GLY A 118 21.17 -10.74 20.60
CA GLY A 118 22.03 -11.21 21.71
C GLY A 118 22.91 -10.14 22.35
N ASP A 119 23.34 -9.14 21.58
CA ASP A 119 24.23 -8.07 22.04
C ASP A 119 23.52 -6.82 22.59
N MET A 120 22.19 -6.83 22.78
CA MET A 120 21.46 -5.65 23.28
C MET A 120 21.98 -5.16 24.64
N GLY A 121 22.36 -6.07 25.53
CA GLY A 121 22.94 -5.69 26.83
C GLY A 121 24.29 -4.98 26.72
N LYS A 122 25.11 -5.37 25.73
CA LYS A 122 26.38 -4.70 25.42
C LYS A 122 26.13 -3.32 24.82
N LEU A 123 25.22 -3.24 23.84
CA LEU A 123 24.85 -1.98 23.19
C LEU A 123 24.26 -0.98 24.19
N SER A 124 23.40 -1.45 25.11
CA SER A 124 22.82 -0.64 26.20
C SER A 124 23.90 0.02 27.07
N LYS A 125 24.96 -0.71 27.43
CA LYS A 125 26.10 -0.16 28.18
C LYS A 125 26.91 0.85 27.37
N ILE A 126 27.18 0.56 26.09
CA ILE A 126 27.94 1.47 25.20
C ILE A 126 27.20 2.79 25.01
N LEU A 127 25.89 2.72 24.74
CA LEU A 127 25.06 3.89 24.47
C LEU A 127 24.53 4.55 25.75
N ASN A 128 24.72 3.94 26.92
CA ASN A 128 24.13 4.37 28.19
C ASN A 128 22.60 4.58 28.09
N ILE A 129 21.90 3.56 27.60
CA ILE A 129 20.43 3.51 27.48
C ILE A 129 19.88 2.34 28.30
N SER A 130 18.63 2.44 28.76
CA SER A 130 17.99 1.39 29.55
C SER A 130 17.25 0.39 28.66
N LEU A 131 17.22 -0.88 29.09
CA LEU A 131 16.36 -1.91 28.50
C LEU A 131 15.10 -2.10 29.37
N ASN A 132 14.00 -2.54 28.75
CA ASN A 132 12.80 -2.96 29.45
C ASN A 132 12.96 -4.38 30.04
N ARG A 133 11.95 -4.87 30.77
CA ARG A 133 12.03 -6.15 31.49
C ARG A 133 12.30 -7.36 30.59
N VAL A 134 11.97 -7.26 29.30
CA VAL A 134 12.14 -8.34 28.30
C VAL A 134 13.36 -8.13 27.40
N GLY A 135 14.19 -7.10 27.66
CA GLY A 135 15.49 -6.88 27.02
C GLY A 135 15.48 -6.02 25.74
N PHE A 136 14.36 -5.41 25.37
CA PHE A 136 14.30 -4.39 24.31
C PHE A 136 14.62 -3.01 24.86
N VAL A 137 14.92 -2.02 23.99
CA VAL A 137 15.18 -0.65 24.45
C VAL A 137 13.93 -0.07 25.12
N ARG A 138 14.10 0.42 26.35
CA ARG A 138 13.04 1.14 27.06
C ARG A 138 12.81 2.50 26.41
N THR A 139 11.54 2.82 26.16
CA THR A 139 11.14 4.08 25.52
C THR A 139 10.33 4.95 26.46
N ASP A 140 10.20 6.24 26.11
CA ASP A 140 9.24 7.13 26.77
C ASP A 140 7.80 6.71 26.37
N PRO A 141 6.91 6.45 27.35
CA PRO A 141 5.53 6.05 27.06
C PRO A 141 4.74 7.05 26.20
N ALA A 142 5.03 8.35 26.36
CA ALA A 142 4.43 9.42 25.57
C ALA A 142 5.12 9.65 24.22
N ASN A 143 6.32 9.12 24.01
CA ASN A 143 7.04 9.24 22.76
C ASN A 143 7.89 7.98 22.48
N PRO A 144 7.36 7.02 21.70
CA PRO A 144 7.90 5.68 21.60
C PRO A 144 9.23 5.59 20.81
N THR A 145 9.78 6.72 20.37
CA THR A 145 11.09 6.77 19.69
C THR A 145 12.20 7.37 20.56
N LEU A 146 11.86 7.96 21.71
CA LEU A 146 12.85 8.47 22.65
C LEU A 146 13.37 7.35 23.54
N THR A 147 14.69 7.28 23.68
CA THR A 147 15.33 6.41 24.69
C THR A 147 15.46 7.15 26.01
N THR A 148 15.98 6.47 27.03
CA THR A 148 16.29 7.10 28.32
C THR A 148 17.47 8.08 28.26
N ARG A 149 18.14 8.22 27.11
CA ARG A 149 19.24 9.18 26.91
C ARG A 149 18.90 10.18 25.80
N PRO A 150 18.90 11.49 26.09
CA PRO A 150 18.71 12.53 25.06
C PRO A 150 19.73 12.41 23.92
N GLY A 151 19.27 12.68 22.69
CA GLY A 151 20.06 12.55 21.47
C GLY A 151 20.21 11.12 20.94
N ILE A 152 19.76 10.10 21.67
CA ILE A 152 19.70 8.71 21.20
C ILE A 152 18.25 8.31 20.99
N PHE A 153 17.94 7.87 19.78
CA PHE A 153 16.60 7.48 19.34
C PHE A 153 16.55 6.00 19.02
N VAL A 154 15.35 5.42 19.10
CA VAL A 154 15.07 4.03 18.75
C VAL A 154 13.92 3.93 17.77
N ALA A 155 13.99 2.95 16.88
CA ALA A 155 12.96 2.67 15.88
C ALA A 155 12.83 1.16 15.62
N GLY A 156 11.68 0.76 15.08
CA GLY A 156 11.40 -0.61 14.69
C GLY A 156 11.54 -1.60 15.84
N SER A 157 11.98 -2.81 15.50
CA SER A 157 11.98 -3.94 16.41
C SER A 157 13.00 -3.85 17.57
N ALA A 158 13.85 -2.82 17.60
CA ALA A 158 14.76 -2.59 18.71
C ALA A 158 14.02 -2.18 20.01
N SER A 159 12.80 -1.63 19.89
CA SER A 159 11.94 -1.24 21.01
C SER A 159 10.92 -2.32 21.41
N GLY A 160 10.84 -3.43 20.67
CA GLY A 160 9.87 -4.51 20.90
C GLY A 160 9.38 -5.13 19.59
N PRO A 161 8.66 -6.27 19.63
CA PRO A 161 8.13 -6.89 18.42
C PRO A 161 7.12 -5.96 17.72
N ARG A 162 7.44 -5.54 16.49
CA ARG A 162 6.61 -4.63 15.69
C ARG A 162 6.37 -5.19 14.30
N ASP A 163 5.26 -4.79 13.70
CA ASP A 163 5.04 -5.07 12.28
C ASP A 163 5.79 -4.09 11.37
N ILE A 164 5.77 -4.35 10.06
CA ILE A 164 6.48 -3.52 9.07
C ILE A 164 5.97 -2.07 9.08
N SER A 165 4.66 -1.86 9.23
CA SER A 165 4.07 -0.52 9.22
C SER A 165 4.49 0.28 10.45
N GLU A 166 4.43 -0.32 11.64
CA GLU A 166 4.89 0.30 12.88
C GLU A 166 6.40 0.58 12.84
N SER A 167 7.17 -0.29 12.19
CA SER A 167 8.61 -0.08 11.99
C SER A 167 8.91 1.08 11.05
N VAL A 168 8.16 1.22 9.95
CA VAL A 168 8.27 2.37 9.03
C VAL A 168 7.88 3.66 9.74
N VAL A 169 6.78 3.67 10.49
CA VAL A 169 6.31 4.83 11.27
C VAL A 169 7.36 5.25 12.30
N THR A 170 7.84 4.33 13.14
CA THR A 170 8.83 4.66 14.18
C THR A 170 10.18 5.08 13.58
N GLY A 171 10.58 4.53 12.43
CA GLY A 171 11.78 4.98 11.71
C GLY A 171 11.68 6.42 11.24
N LEU A 172 10.55 6.80 10.64
CA LEU A 172 10.27 8.17 10.21
C LEU A 172 10.17 9.12 11.42
N ALA A 173 9.49 8.68 12.48
CA ALA A 173 9.34 9.46 13.70
C ALA A 173 10.67 9.73 14.41
N ALA A 174 11.55 8.73 14.49
CA ALA A 174 12.90 8.91 15.03
C ALA A 174 13.73 9.87 14.17
N ALA A 175 13.58 9.81 12.84
CA ALA A 175 14.31 10.68 11.91
C ALA A 175 13.92 12.16 12.06
N ILE A 176 12.62 12.50 12.14
CA ILE A 176 12.23 13.92 12.32
C ILE A 176 12.66 14.46 13.69
N GLN A 177 12.63 13.62 14.72
CA GLN A 177 13.02 14.05 16.06
C GLN A 177 14.53 14.23 16.21
N SER A 178 15.33 13.45 15.47
CA SER A 178 16.80 13.62 15.45
C SER A 178 17.25 14.88 14.71
N ILE A 179 16.44 15.41 13.79
CA ILE A 179 16.77 16.63 13.03
C ILE A 179 16.97 17.84 13.94
N ARG A 180 16.30 17.89 15.10
CA ARG A 180 16.52 18.96 16.11
C ARG A 180 17.95 18.99 16.67
N TYR A 181 18.70 17.90 16.51
CA TYR A 181 20.08 17.74 16.95
C TYR A 181 21.09 17.82 15.79
N ALA A 182 20.62 17.86 14.54
CA ALA A 182 21.47 17.86 13.36
C ALA A 182 21.77 19.28 12.88
N ALA A 183 23.04 19.54 12.52
CA ALA A 183 23.39 20.77 11.80
C ALA A 183 22.87 20.69 10.35
N PRO A 184 22.43 21.81 9.74
CA PRO A 184 22.04 21.84 8.34
C PRO A 184 23.24 21.46 7.45
N GLY A 185 23.18 20.30 6.80
CA GLY A 185 24.16 19.85 5.82
C GLY A 185 23.69 20.14 4.40
N VAL A 186 24.61 20.57 3.53
CA VAL A 186 24.36 20.69 2.09
C VAL A 186 24.63 19.32 1.47
N ILE A 187 23.60 18.71 0.86
CA ILE A 187 23.81 17.56 -0.03
C ILE A 187 24.25 18.15 -1.37
N GLU A 188 25.51 17.96 -1.74
CA GLU A 188 25.97 18.33 -3.08
C GLU A 188 25.29 17.44 -4.12
N GLU A 189 24.44 18.03 -4.97
CA GLU A 189 23.91 17.31 -6.14
C GLU A 189 25.06 17.04 -7.13
N GLU A 190 25.27 15.78 -7.50
CA GLU A 190 26.14 15.46 -8.65
C GLU A 190 25.60 16.15 -9.90
N LYS A 191 26.31 17.20 -10.34
CA LYS A 191 26.04 17.88 -11.61
C LYS A 191 26.52 16.99 -12.75
N TYR A 192 25.62 16.72 -13.69
CA TYR A 192 25.92 15.95 -14.88
C TYR A 192 25.81 16.86 -16.11
N GLU A 193 26.88 16.95 -16.92
CA GLU A 193 26.84 17.64 -18.21
C GLU A 193 26.37 16.66 -19.30
N GLU A 194 25.17 16.89 -19.86
CA GLU A 194 24.63 16.07 -20.95
C GLU A 194 25.45 16.31 -22.23
N THR A 195 26.16 15.28 -22.70
CA THR A 195 26.89 15.30 -23.98
C THR A 195 26.02 14.67 -25.07
N ILE A 196 25.00 15.37 -25.57
CA ILE A 196 24.13 14.83 -26.63
C ILE A 196 24.62 15.29 -28.01
N GLU A 197 25.15 14.37 -28.81
CA GLU A 197 25.15 14.49 -30.27
C GLU A 197 23.79 13.94 -30.79
N PRO A 198 22.88 14.81 -31.29
CA PRO A 198 21.51 14.42 -31.63
C PRO A 198 21.42 13.45 -32.81
N TYR A 199 22.44 13.38 -33.67
CA TYR A 199 22.51 12.50 -34.82
C TYR A 199 23.96 12.10 -35.16
N PRO A 200 24.19 10.93 -35.79
CA PRO A 200 23.21 9.88 -36.11
C PRO A 200 22.73 9.10 -34.86
N ILE A 201 21.58 8.41 -34.94
CA ILE A 201 21.10 7.52 -33.87
C ILE A 201 22.05 6.32 -33.76
N ARG A 202 22.50 6.05 -32.53
CA ARG A 202 23.48 5.00 -32.19
C ARG A 202 22.96 4.23 -30.98
N VAL A 203 22.37 3.07 -31.25
CA VAL A 203 21.75 2.19 -30.24
C VAL A 203 22.76 1.16 -29.72
N GLY A 204 22.87 1.03 -28.40
CA GLY A 204 23.55 -0.06 -27.72
C GLY A 204 22.55 -1.05 -27.13
N VAL A 205 22.65 -2.32 -27.49
CA VAL A 205 21.77 -3.39 -26.99
C VAL A 205 22.54 -4.32 -26.06
N PHE A 206 22.05 -4.49 -24.83
CA PHE A 206 22.68 -5.36 -23.83
C PHE A 206 21.70 -6.48 -23.45
N VAL A 207 22.08 -7.75 -23.70
CA VAL A 207 21.22 -8.92 -23.46
C VAL A 207 21.68 -9.67 -22.22
N CYS A 208 20.83 -9.80 -21.22
CA CYS A 208 21.19 -10.43 -19.94
C CYS A 208 20.98 -11.95 -19.97
N HIS A 209 21.91 -12.72 -19.41
CA HIS A 209 21.72 -14.16 -19.17
C HIS A 209 20.88 -14.42 -17.92
N CYS A 210 21.03 -13.56 -16.91
CA CYS A 210 20.42 -13.71 -15.59
C CYS A 210 20.72 -15.10 -14.98
N GLY A 211 21.96 -15.56 -15.15
CA GLY A 211 22.35 -16.94 -14.87
C GLY A 211 21.61 -17.90 -15.79
N THR A 212 20.88 -18.87 -15.24
CA THR A 212 20.06 -19.81 -16.02
C THR A 212 18.63 -19.33 -16.24
N ASN A 213 18.24 -18.17 -15.72
CA ASN A 213 16.85 -17.71 -15.81
C ASN A 213 16.44 -17.26 -17.22
N ILE A 214 17.36 -16.65 -17.98
CA ILE A 214 17.12 -16.31 -19.39
C ILE A 214 17.90 -17.30 -20.26
N ALA A 215 19.22 -17.40 -20.07
CA ALA A 215 20.08 -18.26 -20.91
C ALA A 215 19.81 -19.77 -20.76
N GLY A 216 19.14 -20.20 -19.70
CA GLY A 216 18.71 -21.60 -19.55
C GLY A 216 17.50 -21.96 -20.43
N VAL A 217 16.82 -20.96 -21.00
CA VAL A 217 15.62 -21.16 -21.85
C VAL A 217 15.83 -20.54 -23.22
N ALA A 218 16.06 -19.22 -23.31
CA ALA A 218 16.26 -18.53 -24.58
C ALA A 218 17.73 -18.60 -25.05
N ASP A 219 17.92 -18.56 -26.37
CA ASP A 219 19.23 -18.55 -27.01
C ASP A 219 19.82 -17.12 -27.03
N VAL A 220 20.53 -16.75 -25.96
CA VAL A 220 21.09 -15.40 -25.84
C VAL A 220 22.07 -15.03 -26.97
N PRO A 221 23.01 -15.90 -27.39
CA PRO A 221 23.84 -15.61 -28.57
C PRO A 221 23.03 -15.26 -29.82
N ALA A 222 21.97 -16.02 -30.12
CA ALA A 222 21.09 -15.71 -31.25
C ALA A 222 20.34 -14.37 -31.08
N LEU A 223 19.99 -13.98 -29.85
CA LEU A 223 19.39 -12.66 -29.57
C LEU A 223 20.37 -11.51 -29.82
N VAL A 224 21.64 -11.69 -29.45
CA VAL A 224 22.70 -10.69 -29.70
C VAL A 224 22.92 -10.52 -31.20
N GLU A 225 23.04 -11.62 -31.95
CA GLU A 225 23.22 -11.56 -33.41
C GLU A 225 22.02 -10.93 -34.12
N ALA A 226 20.79 -11.27 -33.69
CA ALA A 226 19.59 -10.62 -34.22
C ALA A 226 19.57 -9.11 -33.91
N ALA A 227 20.00 -8.70 -32.71
CA ALA A 227 20.08 -7.28 -32.34
C ALA A 227 21.08 -6.49 -33.19
N LYS A 228 22.23 -7.06 -33.55
CA LYS A 228 23.25 -6.41 -34.40
C LYS A 228 22.71 -6.01 -35.78
N GLN A 229 21.74 -6.75 -36.30
CA GLN A 229 21.14 -6.51 -37.62
C GLN A 229 20.02 -5.45 -37.59
N MET A 230 19.62 -4.97 -36.41
CA MET A 230 18.55 -3.99 -36.29
C MET A 230 19.02 -2.57 -36.67
N PRO A 231 18.17 -1.75 -37.29
CA PRO A 231 18.53 -0.39 -37.68
C PRO A 231 19.08 0.44 -36.50
N GLY A 232 20.14 1.19 -36.75
CA GLY A 232 20.76 2.08 -35.76
C GLY A 232 21.56 1.39 -34.65
N VAL A 233 21.58 0.05 -34.57
CA VAL A 233 22.37 -0.67 -33.57
C VAL A 233 23.86 -0.64 -33.95
N VAL A 234 24.68 -0.02 -33.09
CA VAL A 234 26.14 0.09 -33.27
C VAL A 234 26.92 -0.83 -32.35
N HIS A 235 26.25 -1.38 -31.33
CA HIS A 235 26.81 -2.32 -30.38
C HIS A 235 25.72 -3.26 -29.87
N ALA A 236 26.00 -4.55 -29.85
CA ALA A 236 25.21 -5.52 -29.11
C ALA A 236 26.13 -6.53 -28.41
N GLU A 237 25.92 -6.74 -27.11
CA GLU A 237 26.66 -7.72 -26.32
C GLU A 237 25.76 -8.42 -25.30
N ASP A 238 26.14 -9.62 -24.89
CA ASP A 238 25.54 -10.32 -23.77
C ASP A 238 26.28 -10.02 -22.45
N LEU A 239 25.53 -10.09 -21.35
CA LEU A 239 26.04 -9.89 -19.99
C LEU A 239 25.51 -11.00 -19.08
N GLN A 240 26.39 -11.64 -18.31
CA GLN A 240 26.00 -12.72 -17.39
C GLN A 240 24.91 -12.24 -16.40
N PHE A 241 25.14 -11.08 -15.79
CA PHE A 241 24.19 -10.40 -14.92
C PHE A 241 24.23 -8.90 -15.22
N ALA A 242 23.32 -8.40 -16.04
CA ALA A 242 23.31 -6.99 -16.44
C ALA A 242 23.21 -6.01 -15.25
N CYS A 243 22.58 -6.41 -14.14
CA CYS A 243 22.45 -5.59 -12.93
C CYS A 243 23.67 -5.65 -11.99
N ALA A 244 24.65 -6.53 -12.24
CA ALA A 244 25.86 -6.58 -11.42
C ALA A 244 26.70 -5.32 -11.61
N ARG A 245 27.42 -4.91 -10.57
CA ARG A 245 28.20 -3.66 -10.60
C ARG A 245 29.19 -3.62 -11.77
N SER A 246 29.91 -4.71 -12.01
CA SER A 246 30.84 -4.85 -13.14
C SER A 246 30.16 -4.64 -14.50
N SER A 247 28.95 -5.18 -14.69
CA SER A 247 28.16 -4.99 -15.91
C SER A 247 27.65 -3.56 -16.06
N LEU A 248 27.22 -2.92 -14.97
CA LEU A 248 26.78 -1.52 -14.98
C LEU A 248 27.95 -0.58 -15.36
N ASP A 249 29.14 -0.87 -14.85
CA ASP A 249 30.36 -0.12 -15.18
C ASP A 249 30.80 -0.40 -16.64
N ARG A 250 30.66 -1.64 -17.12
CA ARG A 250 30.85 -2.02 -18.53
C ARG A 250 29.89 -1.29 -19.46
N ILE A 251 28.59 -1.25 -19.16
CA ILE A 251 27.59 -0.48 -19.93
C ILE A 251 28.01 0.99 -19.99
N THR A 252 28.39 1.58 -18.86
CA THR A 252 28.85 2.97 -18.76
C THR A 252 30.06 3.23 -19.68
N GLN A 253 31.04 2.33 -19.66
CA GLN A 253 32.24 2.39 -20.49
C GLN A 253 31.89 2.29 -21.98
N VAL A 254 31.11 1.28 -22.37
CA VAL A 254 30.70 1.05 -23.77
C VAL A 254 29.90 2.22 -24.32
N ILE A 255 29.03 2.84 -23.51
CA ILE A 255 28.29 4.04 -23.91
C ILE A 255 29.26 5.15 -24.35
N LYS A 256 30.33 5.39 -23.58
CA LYS A 256 31.36 6.38 -23.90
C LYS A 256 32.19 5.96 -25.12
N GLU A 257 32.73 4.75 -25.11
CA GLU A 257 33.63 4.24 -26.17
C GLU A 257 32.97 4.22 -27.55
N LYS A 258 31.72 3.76 -27.61
CA LYS A 258 30.98 3.60 -28.86
C LYS A 258 30.13 4.81 -29.21
N LYS A 259 30.16 5.88 -28.40
CA LYS A 259 29.32 7.07 -28.53
C LYS A 259 27.84 6.69 -28.69
N ILE A 260 27.33 5.83 -27.81
CA ILE A 260 25.94 5.38 -27.84
C ILE A 260 25.05 6.52 -27.33
N ASN A 261 23.98 6.82 -28.06
CA ASN A 261 23.00 7.83 -27.67
C ASN A 261 21.60 7.26 -27.41
N ARG A 262 21.42 5.93 -27.49
CA ARG A 262 20.20 5.20 -27.11
C ARG A 262 20.58 3.84 -26.52
N VAL A 263 20.00 3.45 -25.39
CA VAL A 263 20.33 2.17 -24.74
C VAL A 263 19.10 1.29 -24.68
N VAL A 264 19.25 0.02 -25.07
CA VAL A 264 18.26 -1.04 -24.88
C VAL A 264 18.86 -2.11 -23.97
N VAL A 265 18.16 -2.46 -22.90
CA VAL A 265 18.55 -3.58 -22.03
C VAL A 265 17.48 -4.67 -22.08
N ALA A 266 17.83 -5.83 -22.62
CA ALA A 266 16.96 -7.00 -22.68
C ALA A 266 17.23 -7.90 -21.47
N SER A 267 16.36 -7.83 -20.46
CA SER A 267 16.60 -8.52 -19.19
C SER A 267 15.30 -8.81 -18.41
N CYS A 268 15.23 -8.36 -17.15
CA CYS A 268 14.13 -8.60 -16.23
C CYS A 268 13.08 -7.47 -16.29
N SER A 269 12.40 -7.21 -15.17
CA SER A 269 11.33 -6.22 -15.13
C SER A 269 11.84 -4.78 -15.09
N PRO A 270 11.38 -3.89 -15.99
CA PRO A 270 11.67 -2.45 -15.91
C PRO A 270 11.09 -1.81 -14.65
N VAL A 271 10.17 -2.48 -13.95
CA VAL A 271 9.63 -1.98 -12.69
C VAL A 271 10.65 -2.08 -11.55
N THR A 272 11.59 -3.01 -11.63
CA THR A 272 12.56 -3.28 -10.55
C THR A 272 13.94 -2.71 -10.86
N HIS A 273 14.42 -2.84 -12.11
CA HIS A 273 15.84 -2.60 -12.43
C HIS A 273 16.11 -1.49 -13.44
N LEU A 274 15.08 -0.88 -14.07
CA LEU A 274 15.29 0.19 -15.07
C LEU A 274 16.17 1.32 -14.51
N ARG A 275 15.96 1.70 -13.25
CA ARG A 275 16.71 2.77 -12.58
C ARG A 275 18.22 2.54 -12.59
N PHE A 276 18.70 1.31 -12.40
CA PHE A 276 20.14 1.03 -12.42
C PHE A 276 20.80 1.30 -13.79
N PHE A 277 20.06 1.05 -14.87
CA PHE A 277 20.52 1.31 -16.24
C PHE A 277 20.41 2.79 -16.58
N GLN A 278 19.38 3.47 -16.08
CA GLN A 278 19.27 4.93 -16.15
C GLN A 278 20.41 5.62 -15.40
N ASP A 279 20.78 5.14 -14.21
CA ASP A 279 21.90 5.66 -13.42
C ASP A 279 23.24 5.40 -14.13
N SER A 280 23.41 4.25 -14.78
CA SER A 280 24.60 3.95 -15.60
C SER A 280 24.69 4.85 -16.84
N ALA A 281 23.57 5.05 -17.55
CA ALA A 281 23.49 5.98 -18.66
C ALA A 281 23.80 7.41 -18.21
N LYS A 282 23.24 7.84 -17.07
CA LYS A 282 23.53 9.13 -16.46
C LYS A 282 25.03 9.29 -16.19
N ARG A 283 25.69 8.32 -15.54
CA ARG A 283 27.16 8.34 -15.33
C ARG A 283 27.98 8.40 -16.64
N ALA A 284 27.38 8.00 -17.76
CA ALA A 284 28.05 7.87 -19.03
C ALA A 284 28.00 9.11 -19.94
N GLY A 285 27.01 9.99 -19.81
CA GLY A 285 26.79 11.08 -20.78
C GLY A 285 25.34 11.29 -21.10
N LEU A 286 24.55 10.26 -20.81
CA LEU A 286 23.34 9.99 -21.55
C LEU A 286 22.12 10.29 -20.70
N ASN A 287 21.20 11.05 -21.28
CA ASN A 287 19.93 11.34 -20.66
C ASN A 287 19.21 10.03 -20.26
N PRO A 288 18.78 9.88 -18.99
CA PRO A 288 18.23 8.63 -18.48
C PRO A 288 16.91 8.22 -19.16
N TYR A 289 16.24 9.14 -19.84
CA TYR A 289 15.02 8.86 -20.61
C TYR A 289 15.31 8.41 -22.05
N LEU A 290 16.58 8.18 -22.40
CA LEU A 290 17.02 7.54 -23.64
C LEU A 290 17.39 6.06 -23.44
N VAL A 291 17.01 5.50 -22.29
CA VAL A 291 17.17 4.08 -21.93
C VAL A 291 15.81 3.38 -21.97
N GLU A 292 15.70 2.32 -22.77
CA GLU A 292 14.56 1.41 -22.80
C GLU A 292 14.96 0.03 -22.27
N MET A 293 14.06 -0.62 -21.54
CA MET A 293 14.29 -1.97 -21.04
C MET A 293 13.16 -2.90 -21.47
N THR A 294 13.53 -4.05 -22.03
CA THR A 294 12.60 -5.08 -22.49
C THR A 294 12.68 -6.32 -21.61
N ASN A 295 11.51 -6.84 -21.21
CA ASN A 295 11.38 -7.84 -20.15
C ASN A 295 11.32 -9.26 -20.72
N ILE A 296 12.46 -9.76 -21.20
CA ILE A 296 12.58 -11.12 -21.76
C ILE A 296 12.70 -12.21 -20.70
N ARG A 297 12.53 -11.88 -19.40
CA ARG A 297 12.51 -12.87 -18.31
C ARG A 297 11.10 -13.16 -17.83
N ASN A 298 10.47 -12.19 -17.15
CA ASN A 298 9.19 -12.41 -16.51
C ASN A 298 8.05 -12.55 -17.54
N LEU A 299 8.13 -11.83 -18.66
CA LEU A 299 7.12 -11.87 -19.73
C LEU A 299 7.49 -12.87 -20.83
N ASP A 300 8.60 -13.60 -20.68
CA ASP A 300 9.07 -14.55 -21.67
C ASP A 300 9.67 -15.84 -21.07
N THR A 301 10.96 -15.90 -20.74
CA THR A 301 11.60 -17.19 -20.37
C THR A 301 11.03 -17.88 -19.12
N TRP A 302 10.43 -17.14 -18.18
CA TRP A 302 9.77 -17.74 -17.01
C TRP A 302 8.38 -18.31 -17.28
N VAL A 303 7.78 -17.97 -18.41
CA VAL A 303 6.39 -18.34 -18.76
C VAL A 303 6.30 -19.18 -20.03
N HIS A 304 7.36 -19.25 -20.85
CA HIS A 304 7.47 -20.17 -21.98
C HIS A 304 8.71 -21.06 -21.81
N PRO A 305 8.54 -22.36 -21.53
CA PRO A 305 9.67 -23.27 -21.33
C PRO A 305 10.35 -23.70 -22.65
N ASP A 306 9.68 -23.52 -23.80
CA ASP A 306 10.22 -23.88 -25.11
C ASP A 306 11.26 -22.87 -25.58
N ARG A 307 12.49 -23.35 -25.83
CA ARG A 307 13.64 -22.53 -26.24
C ARG A 307 13.40 -21.77 -27.53
N LYS A 308 12.80 -22.40 -28.55
CA LYS A 308 12.60 -21.78 -29.86
C LYS A 308 11.54 -20.69 -29.75
N VAL A 309 10.43 -20.99 -29.08
CA VAL A 309 9.34 -20.04 -28.85
C VAL A 309 9.80 -18.82 -28.05
N ALA A 310 10.51 -19.03 -26.94
CA ALA A 310 11.04 -17.94 -26.12
C ALA A 310 12.06 -17.10 -26.92
N THR A 311 12.96 -17.73 -27.66
CA THR A 311 13.95 -17.00 -28.47
C THR A 311 13.30 -16.12 -29.53
N GLU A 312 12.33 -16.63 -30.29
CA GLU A 312 11.64 -15.83 -31.32
C GLU A 312 10.80 -14.69 -30.71
N LYS A 313 10.13 -14.95 -29.58
CA LYS A 313 9.41 -13.90 -28.85
C LYS A 313 10.34 -12.82 -28.31
N ALA A 314 11.48 -13.20 -27.73
CA ALA A 314 12.50 -12.25 -27.27
C ALA A 314 13.07 -11.39 -28.42
N LYS A 315 13.28 -11.94 -29.62
CA LYS A 315 13.70 -11.15 -30.80
C LYS A 315 12.69 -10.05 -31.13
N ASP A 316 11.40 -10.37 -31.15
CA ASP A 316 10.35 -9.37 -31.35
C ASP A 316 10.37 -8.29 -30.26
N MET A 317 10.52 -8.70 -29.00
CA MET A 317 10.54 -7.79 -27.86
C MET A 317 11.76 -6.85 -27.87
N ILE A 318 12.91 -7.32 -28.35
CA ILE A 318 14.11 -6.49 -28.57
C ILE A 318 13.87 -5.54 -29.75
N ARG A 319 13.32 -6.04 -30.86
CA ARG A 319 13.00 -5.22 -32.05
C ARG A 319 12.05 -4.08 -31.70
N MET A 320 11.02 -4.35 -30.91
CA MET A 320 10.08 -3.35 -30.39
C MET A 320 10.79 -2.28 -29.55
N ALA A 321 11.70 -2.68 -28.65
CA ALA A 321 12.44 -1.74 -27.82
C ALA A 321 13.37 -0.86 -28.65
N VAL A 322 14.14 -1.45 -29.57
CA VAL A 322 15.01 -0.71 -30.50
C VAL A 322 14.20 0.29 -31.33
N ALA A 323 13.07 -0.13 -31.91
CA ALA A 323 12.20 0.75 -32.69
C ALA A 323 11.67 1.93 -31.86
N LYS A 324 11.30 1.70 -30.59
CA LYS A 324 10.87 2.77 -29.68
C LYS A 324 11.97 3.78 -29.43
N THR A 325 13.22 3.33 -29.19
CA THR A 325 14.35 4.24 -28.89
C THR A 325 14.66 5.23 -30.02
N HIS A 326 14.35 4.88 -31.27
CA HIS A 326 14.50 5.80 -32.41
C HIS A 326 13.57 7.01 -32.35
N ARG A 327 12.48 6.91 -31.59
CA ARG A 327 11.47 7.97 -31.40
C ARG A 327 11.56 8.63 -30.02
N MET A 328 12.48 8.17 -29.17
CA MET A 328 12.72 8.76 -27.85
C MET A 328 13.56 10.03 -28.00
N VAL A 329 13.18 11.03 -27.22
CA VAL A 329 13.86 12.34 -27.14
C VAL A 329 14.39 12.52 -25.72
N PRO A 330 15.47 13.30 -25.51
CA PRO A 330 15.92 13.61 -24.17
C PRO A 330 14.84 14.36 -23.41
N LEU A 331 14.66 14.01 -22.14
CA LEU A 331 13.68 14.65 -21.26
C LEU A 331 14.35 15.15 -20.00
N SER A 332 13.90 16.30 -19.52
CA SER A 332 14.40 16.88 -18.27
C SER A 332 13.30 16.80 -17.21
N PRO A 333 13.58 16.27 -16.01
CA PRO A 333 12.65 16.35 -14.91
C PRO A 333 12.23 17.79 -14.65
N ILE A 334 10.97 18.00 -14.28
CA ILE A 334 10.46 19.33 -14.00
C ILE A 334 10.63 19.56 -12.50
N LYS A 335 11.45 20.54 -12.12
CA LYS A 335 11.55 21.02 -10.73
C LYS A 335 10.45 22.04 -10.51
N LEU A 336 9.48 21.71 -9.67
CA LEU A 336 8.39 22.61 -9.30
C LEU A 336 8.72 23.22 -7.93
N PRO A 337 8.72 24.55 -7.77
CA PRO A 337 9.01 25.16 -6.48
C PRO A 337 8.00 24.69 -5.44
N VAL A 338 8.44 24.57 -4.19
CA VAL A 338 7.62 24.14 -3.06
C VAL A 338 7.55 25.27 -2.05
N ILE A 339 6.33 25.60 -1.64
CA ILE A 339 6.09 26.54 -0.56
C ILE A 339 6.55 25.87 0.74
N LYS A 340 7.56 26.43 1.41
CA LYS A 340 8.14 25.90 2.67
C LYS A 340 7.26 26.18 3.89
N ARG A 341 5.98 25.83 3.79
CA ARG A 341 4.98 25.96 4.85
C ARG A 341 4.12 24.70 4.91
N ALA A 342 3.78 24.26 6.11
CA ALA A 342 2.90 23.12 6.33
C ALA A 342 1.60 23.53 7.04
N LEU A 343 0.51 22.87 6.67
CA LEU A 343 -0.77 22.92 7.38
C LEU A 343 -0.99 21.60 8.11
N VAL A 344 -1.32 21.67 9.39
CA VAL A 344 -1.77 20.53 10.20
C VAL A 344 -3.23 20.76 10.58
N ILE A 345 -4.09 19.79 10.29
CA ILE A 345 -5.53 19.86 10.54
C ILE A 345 -5.88 18.95 11.71
N GLY A 346 -6.27 19.55 12.84
CA GLY A 346 -6.62 18.90 14.10
C GLY A 346 -5.51 19.03 15.15
N CYS A 347 -5.87 19.49 16.36
CA CYS A 347 -4.98 19.67 17.51
C CYS A 347 -5.08 18.52 18.53
N GLY A 348 -5.26 17.29 18.04
CA GLY A 348 -5.09 16.09 18.87
C GLY A 348 -3.61 15.73 19.08
N PRO A 349 -3.30 14.64 19.81
CA PRO A 349 -1.91 14.22 20.04
C PRO A 349 -1.12 13.99 18.74
N ALA A 350 -1.75 13.42 17.70
CA ALA A 350 -1.11 13.25 16.40
C ALA A 350 -0.79 14.58 15.70
N GLY A 351 -1.71 15.54 15.75
CA GLY A 351 -1.54 16.84 15.12
C GLY A 351 -0.51 17.71 15.84
N LEU A 352 -0.53 17.71 17.18
CA LEU A 352 0.51 18.34 17.99
C LEU A 352 1.89 17.76 17.67
N ALA A 353 2.04 16.44 17.65
CA ALA A 353 3.31 15.79 17.29
C ALA A 353 3.77 16.15 15.86
N ALA A 354 2.85 16.15 14.89
CA ALA A 354 3.16 16.54 13.52
C ALA A 354 3.63 17.99 13.43
N ALA A 355 2.91 18.90 14.09
CA ALA A 355 3.23 20.32 14.06
C ALA A 355 4.55 20.63 14.77
N THR A 356 4.79 20.04 15.95
CA THR A 356 6.04 20.16 16.69
C THR A 356 7.22 19.63 15.88
N GLY A 357 7.07 18.48 15.21
CA GLY A 357 8.11 17.90 14.37
C GLY A 357 8.49 18.79 13.18
N LEU A 358 7.51 19.39 12.51
CA LEU A 358 7.74 20.28 11.36
C LEU A 358 8.33 21.64 11.77
N ALA A 359 7.74 22.28 12.77
CA ALA A 359 8.21 23.56 13.30
C ALA A 359 9.61 23.45 13.90
N GLY A 360 9.86 22.36 14.66
CA GLY A 360 11.19 22.05 15.20
C GLY A 360 12.25 21.78 14.14
N ALA A 361 11.86 21.46 12.91
CA ALA A 361 12.75 21.32 11.76
C ALA A 361 12.88 22.62 10.92
N GLY A 362 12.33 23.74 11.41
CA GLY A 362 12.43 25.04 10.76
C GLY A 362 11.41 25.28 9.65
N ILE A 363 10.36 24.48 9.54
CA ILE A 363 9.26 24.69 8.60
C ILE A 363 8.18 25.55 9.25
N GLU A 364 7.75 26.62 8.58
CA GLU A 364 6.60 27.41 9.03
C GLU A 364 5.36 26.52 9.10
N THR A 365 4.79 26.35 10.29
CA THR A 365 3.72 25.37 10.52
C THR A 365 2.50 26.02 11.14
N ILE A 366 1.36 25.87 10.45
CA ILE A 366 0.05 26.34 10.90
C ILE A 366 -0.75 25.12 11.36
N LEU A 367 -1.29 25.17 12.57
CA LEU A 367 -2.17 24.15 13.13
C LEU A 367 -3.59 24.72 13.23
N VAL A 368 -4.53 24.14 12.50
CA VAL A 368 -5.95 24.50 12.51
C VAL A 368 -6.75 23.52 13.38
N GLU A 369 -7.60 24.03 14.26
CA GLU A 369 -8.46 23.25 15.15
C GLU A 369 -9.87 23.83 15.20
N LYS A 370 -10.87 22.96 15.13
CA LYS A 370 -12.28 23.35 15.11
C LYS A 370 -12.78 23.82 16.47
N ALA A 371 -12.24 23.27 17.55
CA ALA A 371 -12.56 23.68 18.92
C ALA A 371 -11.73 24.90 19.34
N ASP A 372 -12.16 25.56 20.42
CA ASP A 372 -11.44 26.70 21.00
C ASP A 372 -10.18 26.28 21.80
N GLU A 373 -9.94 24.98 21.95
CA GLU A 373 -8.79 24.43 22.69
C GLU A 373 -8.29 23.12 22.07
N CYS A 374 -6.99 22.88 22.24
CA CYS A 374 -6.31 21.66 21.80
C CYS A 374 -6.59 20.44 22.67
N GLY A 375 -6.46 19.25 22.08
CA GLY A 375 -6.33 17.97 22.76
C GLY A 375 -7.27 16.87 22.28
N GLY A 376 -8.37 17.22 21.60
CA GLY A 376 -9.33 16.24 21.08
C GLY A 376 -9.81 15.26 22.16
N MET A 377 -9.80 13.95 21.85
CA MET A 377 -10.21 12.91 22.80
C MET A 377 -9.35 12.84 24.06
N LEU A 378 -8.07 13.22 23.98
CA LEU A 378 -7.14 13.13 25.11
C LEU A 378 -7.60 13.96 26.31
N ARG A 379 -8.37 15.03 26.09
CA ARG A 379 -8.96 15.86 27.15
C ARG A 379 -10.00 15.14 28.00
N ARG A 380 -10.61 14.07 27.47
CA ARG A 380 -11.70 13.32 28.10
C ARG A 380 -11.22 12.07 28.83
N LEU A 381 -9.91 11.85 28.87
CA LEU A 381 -9.29 10.71 29.51
C LEU A 381 -8.57 11.19 30.77
N ASN A 382 -8.57 10.39 31.83
CA ASN A 382 -7.76 10.67 33.03
C ASN A 382 -6.38 10.04 32.91
N LYS A 383 -6.34 8.76 32.56
CA LYS A 383 -5.10 7.97 32.44
C LYS A 383 -4.99 7.27 31.09
N LEU A 384 -3.75 7.12 30.62
CA LEU A 384 -3.41 6.36 29.42
C LEU A 384 -2.81 5.02 29.82
N GLU A 385 -3.44 3.95 29.35
CA GLU A 385 -3.02 2.57 29.58
C GLU A 385 -2.10 2.05 28.47
N PRO A 386 -1.18 1.12 28.78
CA PRO A 386 -1.00 0.41 30.07
C PRO A 386 -0.10 1.09 31.11
N GLU A 387 0.54 2.22 30.78
CA GLU A 387 1.57 2.84 31.64
C GLU A 387 1.01 3.75 32.74
N GLY A 388 -0.29 4.02 32.73
CA GLY A 388 -0.97 4.87 33.73
C GLY A 388 -0.61 6.35 33.64
N ILE A 389 -0.26 6.86 32.45
CA ILE A 389 0.16 8.26 32.25
C ILE A 389 -1.04 9.19 32.45
N GLU A 390 -0.90 10.24 33.25
CA GLU A 390 -1.91 11.29 33.36
C GLU A 390 -2.09 12.03 32.03
N ALA A 391 -3.26 11.84 31.40
CA ALA A 391 -3.55 12.34 30.07
C ALA A 391 -3.50 13.88 29.98
N ARG A 392 -3.97 14.57 31.03
CA ARG A 392 -3.92 16.04 31.10
C ARG A 392 -2.50 16.58 31.12
N LYS A 393 -1.62 16.02 31.95
CA LYS A 393 -0.20 16.40 32.03
C LYS A 393 0.54 16.16 30.72
N LEU A 394 0.22 15.06 30.03
CA LEU A 394 0.77 14.80 28.71
C LEU A 394 0.31 15.88 27.70
N LEU A 395 -0.99 16.16 27.66
CA LEU A 395 -1.54 17.16 26.75
C LEU A 395 -0.92 18.54 26.97
N ASP A 396 -0.86 19.01 28.22
CA ASP A 396 -0.34 20.33 28.55
C ASP A 396 1.13 20.46 28.09
N ARG A 397 1.96 19.45 28.35
CA ARG A 397 3.35 19.37 27.86
C ARG A 397 3.44 19.41 26.34
N MET A 398 2.62 18.65 25.61
CA MET A 398 2.65 18.64 24.15
C MET A 398 2.26 19.99 23.54
N VAL A 399 1.30 20.69 24.16
CA VAL A 399 0.89 22.04 23.74
C VAL A 399 2.01 23.05 24.01
N GLU A 400 2.67 22.95 25.16
CA GLU A 400 3.80 23.79 25.53
C GLU A 400 4.98 23.60 24.57
N GLU A 401 5.40 22.35 24.32
CA GLU A 401 6.44 22.02 23.34
C GLU A 401 6.13 22.57 21.94
N ALA A 402 4.89 22.47 21.48
CA ALA A 402 4.46 23.00 20.20
C ALA A 402 4.56 24.54 20.12
N ARG A 403 4.24 25.24 21.22
CA ARG A 403 4.38 26.69 21.31
C ARG A 403 5.85 27.11 21.33
N GLU A 404 6.69 26.43 22.08
CA GLU A 404 8.13 26.71 22.19
C GLU A 404 8.84 26.63 20.83
N VAL A 405 8.47 25.68 19.97
CA VAL A 405 9.04 25.55 18.63
C VAL A 405 8.41 26.47 17.57
N GLY A 406 7.43 27.30 17.96
CA GLY A 406 6.84 28.32 17.08
C GLY A 406 5.68 27.86 16.19
N VAL A 407 4.90 26.84 16.61
CA VAL A 407 3.67 26.46 15.91
C VAL A 407 2.64 27.60 15.98
N LYS A 408 2.03 27.93 14.83
CA LYS A 408 0.95 28.95 14.75
C LYS A 408 -0.40 28.27 14.91
N PHE A 409 -1.10 28.54 16.02
CA PHE A 409 -2.41 27.97 16.30
C PHE A 409 -3.55 28.81 15.71
N MET A 410 -4.49 28.17 15.04
CA MET A 410 -5.75 28.74 14.55
C MET A 410 -6.92 27.91 15.11
N LEU A 411 -7.33 28.24 16.33
CA LEU A 411 -8.43 27.58 17.05
C LEU A 411 -9.78 28.12 16.57
N GLY A 412 -10.87 27.42 16.86
CA GLY A 412 -12.23 27.79 16.43
C GLY A 412 -12.39 27.88 14.90
N THR A 413 -11.53 27.20 14.14
CA THR A 413 -11.41 27.36 12.68
C THR A 413 -11.44 26.00 11.97
N THR A 414 -12.11 25.92 10.82
CA THR A 414 -12.17 24.70 9.98
C THR A 414 -11.67 24.99 8.56
N ILE A 415 -11.43 23.93 7.79
CA ILE A 415 -11.07 24.05 6.38
C ILE A 415 -12.35 24.13 5.55
N LYS A 416 -12.46 25.15 4.69
CA LYS A 416 -13.60 25.34 3.79
C LYS A 416 -13.35 24.76 2.40
N ASP A 417 -12.19 25.02 1.83
CA ASP A 417 -11.80 24.50 0.52
C ASP A 417 -10.27 24.34 0.40
N VAL A 418 -9.84 23.41 -0.44
CA VAL A 418 -8.42 23.22 -0.78
C VAL A 418 -8.30 22.98 -2.27
N SER A 419 -7.44 23.78 -2.90
CA SER A 419 -7.08 23.63 -4.30
C SER A 419 -5.56 23.62 -4.48
N GLY A 420 -5.09 23.46 -5.71
CA GLY A 420 -3.67 23.39 -6.02
C GLY A 420 -3.14 21.97 -6.17
N PHE A 421 -1.86 21.77 -5.91
CA PHE A 421 -1.14 20.51 -6.15
C PHE A 421 0.03 20.37 -5.17
N THR A 422 0.68 19.21 -5.18
CA THR A 422 1.83 18.89 -4.33
C THR A 422 2.86 20.04 -4.29
N GLY A 423 3.12 20.57 -3.10
CA GLY A 423 4.05 21.68 -2.90
C GLY A 423 3.46 23.08 -3.07
N ASN A 424 2.24 23.22 -3.60
CA ASN A 424 1.54 24.50 -3.79
C ASN A 424 0.02 24.28 -3.65
N PHE A 425 -0.43 24.09 -2.42
CA PHE A 425 -1.84 24.03 -2.07
C PHE A 425 -2.31 25.41 -1.64
N HIS A 426 -3.47 25.82 -2.15
CA HIS A 426 -4.18 27.01 -1.72
C HIS A 426 -5.36 26.59 -0.84
N VAL A 427 -5.39 27.07 0.39
CA VAL A 427 -6.35 26.65 1.42
C VAL A 427 -7.19 27.84 1.85
N VAL A 428 -8.51 27.64 1.88
CA VAL A 428 -9.48 28.62 2.38
C VAL A 428 -10.03 28.12 3.71
N LEU A 429 -9.93 28.94 4.75
CA LEU A 429 -10.44 28.64 6.10
C LEU A 429 -11.88 29.16 6.30
N SER A 430 -12.57 28.63 7.30
CA SER A 430 -13.95 29.03 7.63
C SER A 430 -14.10 30.49 8.04
N ASN A 431 -13.05 31.09 8.60
CA ASN A 431 -13.01 32.51 8.98
C ASN A 431 -12.67 33.44 7.80
N GLY A 432 -12.55 32.91 6.57
CA GLY A 432 -12.22 33.68 5.37
C GLY A 432 -10.72 33.90 5.13
N THR A 433 -9.85 33.41 6.02
CA THR A 433 -8.40 33.47 5.80
C THR A 433 -8.00 32.53 4.66
N GLU A 434 -7.18 33.02 3.75
CA GLU A 434 -6.57 32.24 2.67
C GLU A 434 -5.08 32.08 2.92
N LEU A 435 -4.56 30.87 2.69
CA LEU A 435 -3.15 30.54 2.93
C LEU A 435 -2.64 29.52 1.91
N ASP A 436 -1.42 29.76 1.44
CA ASP A 436 -0.72 28.80 0.58
C ASP A 436 0.28 27.96 1.40
N VAL A 437 0.28 26.65 1.18
CA VAL A 437 1.11 25.66 1.88
C VAL A 437 1.68 24.62 0.93
N GLY A 438 2.84 24.08 1.25
CA GLY A 438 3.46 23.01 0.47
C GLY A 438 2.99 21.62 0.83
N ALA A 439 2.63 21.41 2.10
CA ALA A 439 2.18 20.12 2.62
C ALA A 439 0.98 20.26 3.55
N ILE A 440 0.14 19.23 3.60
CA ILE A 440 -1.02 19.14 4.50
C ILE A 440 -0.94 17.83 5.28
N VAL A 441 -1.08 17.88 6.61
CA VAL A 441 -1.21 16.71 7.49
C VAL A 441 -2.62 16.69 8.08
N VAL A 442 -3.38 15.63 7.79
CA VAL A 442 -4.74 15.44 8.31
C VAL A 442 -4.67 14.57 9.57
N ALA A 443 -4.99 15.18 10.71
CA ALA A 443 -4.95 14.58 12.05
C ALA A 443 -6.26 14.81 12.82
N THR A 444 -7.40 14.77 12.11
CA THR A 444 -8.75 15.07 12.63
C THR A 444 -9.30 14.06 13.65
N GLY A 445 -8.58 12.96 13.88
CA GLY A 445 -8.94 11.96 14.89
C GLY A 445 -10.15 11.09 14.52
N ALA A 446 -10.82 10.60 15.55
CA ALA A 446 -11.97 9.70 15.45
C ALA A 446 -12.90 9.99 16.64
N LYS A 447 -14.14 9.47 16.60
CA LYS A 447 -15.09 9.60 17.70
C LYS A 447 -15.36 8.26 18.41
N PRO A 448 -15.69 8.25 19.71
CA PRO A 448 -16.08 7.03 20.40
C PRO A 448 -17.38 6.51 19.80
N TYR A 449 -17.51 5.20 19.72
CA TYR A 449 -18.76 4.57 19.35
C TYR A 449 -19.83 4.89 20.40
N ILE A 450 -21.03 5.26 19.95
CA ILE A 450 -22.20 5.42 20.81
C ILE A 450 -22.99 4.11 20.71
N PRO A 451 -23.06 3.29 21.77
CA PRO A 451 -23.78 2.03 21.74
C PRO A 451 -25.27 2.21 21.47
N SER A 452 -25.82 1.33 20.64
CA SER A 452 -27.26 1.12 20.50
C SER A 452 -27.71 -0.17 21.18
N GLU A 453 -26.76 -1.02 21.55
CA GLU A 453 -26.95 -2.31 22.20
C GLU A 453 -27.12 -2.14 23.72
N PHE A 454 -27.71 -3.16 24.37
CA PHE A 454 -27.84 -3.25 25.84
C PHE A 454 -28.52 -2.05 26.50
N ASP A 455 -29.48 -1.40 25.82
CA ASP A 455 -30.27 -0.27 26.35
C ASP A 455 -29.44 0.90 26.92
N TYR A 456 -28.23 1.11 26.39
CA TYR A 456 -27.40 2.25 26.77
C TYR A 456 -28.16 3.58 26.57
N GLY A 457 -28.12 4.43 27.60
CA GLY A 457 -28.85 5.70 27.66
C GLY A 457 -30.32 5.58 28.08
N LYS A 458 -30.87 4.36 28.18
CA LYS A 458 -32.22 4.10 28.73
C LYS A 458 -32.15 3.46 30.11
N ASP A 459 -31.25 2.50 30.31
CA ASP A 459 -30.97 1.90 31.62
C ASP A 459 -29.76 2.59 32.27
N SER A 460 -29.96 3.19 33.45
CA SER A 460 -28.91 3.92 34.17
C SER A 460 -27.79 3.02 34.69
N ARG A 461 -28.01 1.70 34.75
CA ARG A 461 -27.02 0.71 35.17
C ARG A 461 -25.99 0.41 34.09
N VAL A 462 -26.28 0.80 32.84
CA VAL A 462 -25.45 0.54 31.67
C VAL A 462 -24.60 1.78 31.38
N LEU A 463 -23.30 1.63 31.62
CA LEU A 463 -22.30 2.69 31.51
C LEU A 463 -21.32 2.35 30.38
N THR A 464 -20.60 3.32 29.85
CA THR A 464 -19.43 3.10 29.00
C THR A 464 -18.14 3.28 29.79
N THR A 465 -17.02 2.75 29.27
CA THR A 465 -15.70 3.09 29.84
C THR A 465 -15.42 4.58 29.86
N LEU A 466 -15.97 5.34 28.90
CA LEU A 466 -15.86 6.79 28.85
C LEU A 466 -16.74 7.49 29.90
N ASP A 467 -17.89 6.94 30.28
CA ASP A 467 -18.68 7.45 31.40
C ASP A 467 -17.89 7.40 32.71
N LEU A 468 -17.16 6.32 32.94
CA LEU A 468 -16.29 6.17 34.12
C LEU A 468 -15.15 7.20 34.10
N GLU A 469 -14.54 7.44 32.93
CA GLU A 469 -13.54 8.51 32.78
C GLU A 469 -14.12 9.91 33.06
N ASN A 470 -15.41 10.12 32.78
CA ASN A 470 -16.10 11.38 33.09
C ASN A 470 -16.66 11.43 34.53
N GLY A 471 -16.26 10.50 35.40
CA GLY A 471 -16.56 10.53 36.84
C GLY A 471 -17.88 9.85 37.25
N LYS A 472 -18.54 9.10 36.37
CA LYS A 472 -19.67 8.25 36.81
C LYS A 472 -19.16 7.08 37.64
N ASN A 473 -19.82 6.83 38.76
CA ASN A 473 -19.49 5.72 39.65
C ASN A 473 -20.23 4.44 39.25
N VAL A 474 -19.68 3.31 39.67
CA VAL A 474 -20.30 2.00 39.55
C VAL A 474 -20.94 1.62 40.89
N ASP A 475 -22.24 1.41 40.88
CA ASP A 475 -23.02 1.03 42.06
C ASP A 475 -22.95 -0.48 42.32
N GLY A 476 -23.44 -0.92 43.48
CA GLY A 476 -23.50 -2.36 43.81
C GLY A 476 -22.15 -3.07 43.91
N LYS A 477 -22.16 -4.41 43.84
CA LYS A 477 -20.98 -5.27 43.98
C LYS A 477 -20.61 -5.98 42.69
N ASN A 478 -21.57 -6.38 41.85
CA ASN A 478 -21.35 -7.21 40.67
C ASN A 478 -21.30 -6.37 39.40
N VAL A 479 -20.20 -6.44 38.67
CA VAL A 479 -19.96 -5.61 37.49
C VAL A 479 -19.56 -6.48 36.31
N ALA A 480 -20.26 -6.34 35.19
CA ALA A 480 -19.90 -6.99 33.94
C ALA A 480 -19.29 -5.97 32.96
N ILE A 481 -18.07 -6.23 32.48
CA ILE A 481 -17.42 -5.43 31.43
C ILE A 481 -17.54 -6.18 30.10
N ILE A 482 -18.15 -5.55 29.10
CA ILE A 482 -18.31 -6.13 27.76
C ILE A 482 -17.30 -5.48 26.80
N ASN A 483 -16.36 -6.28 26.28
CA ASN A 483 -15.42 -5.84 25.26
C ASN A 483 -15.99 -5.89 23.84
N CYS A 484 -15.32 -5.20 22.92
CA CYS A 484 -15.65 -5.15 21.49
C CYS A 484 -16.98 -4.45 21.17
N VAL A 485 -17.47 -3.56 22.04
CA VAL A 485 -18.70 -2.79 21.74
C VAL A 485 -18.39 -1.77 20.63
N GLY A 486 -19.06 -1.89 19.49
CA GLY A 486 -18.78 -1.10 18.29
C GLY A 486 -17.50 -1.47 17.53
N SER A 487 -16.94 -2.66 17.76
CA SER A 487 -15.74 -3.17 17.09
C SER A 487 -15.84 -4.67 16.85
N ARG A 488 -15.28 -5.17 15.74
CA ARG A 488 -15.33 -6.61 15.40
C ARG A 488 -16.78 -7.15 15.31
N THR A 489 -17.70 -6.26 14.94
CA THR A 489 -19.12 -6.48 14.63
C THR A 489 -19.48 -5.63 13.41
N SER A 490 -20.49 -6.05 12.64
CA SER A 490 -21.03 -5.23 11.53
C SER A 490 -19.98 -4.66 10.55
N GLY A 491 -18.96 -5.46 10.21
CA GLY A 491 -17.92 -5.09 9.24
C GLY A 491 -16.78 -4.19 9.75
N ARG A 492 -16.73 -3.87 11.06
CA ARG A 492 -15.64 -3.08 11.66
C ARG A 492 -14.50 -3.94 12.21
N GLY A 493 -13.28 -3.42 12.15
CA GLY A 493 -12.08 -4.03 12.69
C GLY A 493 -11.93 -3.90 14.21
N CYS A 494 -10.73 -4.22 14.70
CA CYS A 494 -10.37 -4.09 16.11
C CYS A 494 -9.96 -2.65 16.45
N SER A 495 -10.52 -2.09 17.53
CA SER A 495 -10.16 -0.75 18.00
C SER A 495 -8.77 -0.62 18.65
N LYS A 496 -8.06 -1.75 18.84
CA LYS A 496 -6.68 -1.87 19.37
C LYS A 496 -6.49 -1.50 20.85
N TYR A 497 -6.98 -0.34 21.31
CA TYR A 497 -6.76 0.13 22.70
C TYR A 497 -7.71 -0.51 23.73
N CYS A 498 -8.91 -0.91 23.31
CA CYS A 498 -10.01 -1.26 24.22
C CYS A 498 -9.63 -2.40 25.18
N CYS A 499 -8.88 -3.42 24.76
CA CYS A 499 -8.48 -4.51 25.66
C CYS A 499 -7.64 -4.02 26.85
N ALA A 500 -6.68 -3.11 26.64
CA ALA A 500 -5.85 -2.59 27.73
C ALA A 500 -6.70 -1.76 28.71
N VAL A 501 -7.58 -0.90 28.19
CA VAL A 501 -8.52 -0.12 29.00
C VAL A 501 -9.46 -1.01 29.81
N GLY A 502 -10.03 -2.05 29.18
CA GLY A 502 -10.95 -2.98 29.85
C GLY A 502 -10.27 -3.76 30.97
N LEU A 503 -9.00 -4.17 30.79
CA LEU A 503 -8.21 -4.84 31.82
C LEU A 503 -7.87 -3.90 32.98
N SER A 504 -7.47 -2.66 32.69
CA SER A 504 -7.20 -1.65 33.72
C SER A 504 -8.46 -1.34 34.54
N LYS A 505 -9.60 -1.10 33.89
CA LYS A 505 -10.87 -0.85 34.59
C LYS A 505 -11.35 -2.04 35.40
N ALA A 506 -11.13 -3.27 34.91
CA ALA A 506 -11.42 -4.45 35.70
C ALA A 506 -10.60 -4.49 37.00
N LEU A 507 -9.31 -4.18 36.91
CA LEU A 507 -8.42 -4.09 38.07
C LEU A 507 -8.83 -2.98 39.04
N GLU A 508 -9.07 -1.76 38.55
CA GLU A 508 -9.51 -0.63 39.39
C GLU A 508 -10.81 -0.97 40.15
N LEU A 509 -11.78 -1.63 39.49
CA LEU A 509 -13.02 -2.05 40.13
C LEU A 509 -12.81 -3.19 41.14
N ARG A 510 -11.90 -4.12 40.89
CA ARG A 510 -11.53 -5.16 41.86
C ARG A 510 -10.89 -4.57 43.10
N GLU A 511 -10.01 -3.59 42.95
CA GLU A 511 -9.38 -2.85 44.05
C GLU A 511 -10.42 -2.09 44.90
N GLN A 512 -11.53 -1.66 44.30
CA GLN A 512 -12.69 -1.10 44.98
C GLN A 512 -13.61 -2.15 45.65
N GLY A 513 -13.23 -3.43 45.66
CA GLY A 513 -13.98 -4.51 46.29
C GLY A 513 -15.15 -5.06 45.46
N LYS A 514 -15.24 -4.73 44.17
CA LYS A 514 -16.29 -5.22 43.27
C LYS A 514 -15.98 -6.64 42.78
N ASN A 515 -17.00 -7.42 42.45
CA ASN A 515 -16.91 -8.68 41.71
C ASN A 515 -16.98 -8.35 40.21
N VAL A 516 -15.91 -8.63 39.46
CA VAL A 516 -15.81 -8.21 38.06
C VAL A 516 -15.78 -9.42 37.13
N VAL A 517 -16.64 -9.39 36.12
CA VAL A 517 -16.64 -10.34 35.00
C VAL A 517 -16.32 -9.59 33.71
N LEU A 518 -15.28 -9.99 33.00
CA LEU A 518 -14.86 -9.42 31.72
C LEU A 518 -15.23 -10.39 30.59
N ILE A 519 -16.16 -9.95 29.75
CA ILE A 519 -16.68 -10.70 28.60
C ILE A 519 -15.94 -10.26 27.34
N TYR A 520 -15.34 -11.18 26.60
CA TYR A 520 -14.45 -10.87 25.48
C TYR A 520 -14.47 -11.92 24.36
N ARG A 521 -13.94 -11.56 23.18
CA ARG A 521 -13.69 -12.51 22.07
C ARG A 521 -12.25 -13.03 22.11
N ASP A 522 -11.31 -12.09 22.15
CA ASP A 522 -9.87 -12.32 22.18
C ASP A 522 -9.21 -11.18 22.96
N ILE A 523 -8.20 -11.46 23.78
CA ILE A 523 -7.39 -10.42 24.40
C ILE A 523 -6.31 -9.99 23.41
N MET A 524 -6.47 -8.81 22.82
CA MET A 524 -5.64 -8.31 21.70
C MET A 524 -4.38 -7.53 22.14
N GLY A 525 -4.03 -7.52 23.42
CA GLY A 525 -2.86 -6.80 23.94
C GLY A 525 -1.55 -7.42 23.47
N VAL A 526 -0.72 -6.66 22.75
CA VAL A 526 0.53 -7.19 22.17
C VAL A 526 1.79 -6.70 22.86
N ASP A 527 1.71 -5.56 23.52
CA ASP A 527 2.82 -5.03 24.31
C ASP A 527 3.01 -5.87 25.58
N PRO A 528 4.26 -6.12 26.01
CA PRO A 528 4.54 -6.85 27.24
C PRO A 528 3.75 -6.33 28.46
N GLU A 529 3.58 -5.02 28.54
CA GLU A 529 2.87 -4.32 29.61
C GLU A 529 1.38 -4.68 29.65
N VAL A 530 0.75 -4.92 28.49
CA VAL A 530 -0.67 -5.35 28.44
C VAL A 530 -0.83 -6.81 28.84
N GLU A 531 0.15 -7.67 28.56
CA GLU A 531 0.17 -9.04 29.09
C GLU A 531 0.33 -9.06 30.61
N ASP A 532 1.12 -8.13 31.16
CA ASP A 532 1.25 -7.96 32.61
C ASP A 532 -0.08 -7.51 33.24
N LEU A 533 -0.78 -6.55 32.63
CA LEU A 533 -2.12 -6.16 33.06
C LEU A 533 -3.09 -7.35 33.01
N TYR A 534 -3.05 -8.15 31.94
CA TYR A 534 -3.91 -9.32 31.82
C TYR A 534 -3.64 -10.34 32.94
N LYS A 535 -2.37 -10.61 33.24
CA LYS A 535 -1.98 -11.50 34.33
C LYS A 535 -2.44 -10.98 35.68
N LYS A 536 -2.18 -9.70 35.99
CA LYS A 536 -2.63 -9.05 37.23
C LYS A 536 -4.15 -9.12 37.40
N ALA A 537 -4.90 -8.84 36.34
CA ALA A 537 -6.36 -8.90 36.36
C ALA A 537 -6.85 -10.30 36.74
N ARG A 538 -6.27 -11.34 36.14
CA ARG A 538 -6.58 -12.74 36.49
C ARG A 538 -6.23 -13.07 37.93
N ASP A 539 -5.03 -12.70 38.37
CA ASP A 539 -4.54 -13.00 39.73
C ASP A 539 -5.38 -12.27 40.81
N SER A 540 -5.98 -11.12 40.48
CA SER A 540 -6.89 -10.37 41.36
C SER A 540 -8.30 -10.98 41.47
N GLY A 541 -8.61 -12.02 40.69
CA GLY A 541 -9.91 -12.69 40.68
C GLY A 541 -10.94 -12.07 39.71
N VAL A 542 -10.52 -11.32 38.70
CA VAL A 542 -11.42 -10.99 37.56
C VAL A 542 -11.77 -12.29 36.82
N LEU A 543 -13.06 -12.54 36.61
CA LEU A 543 -13.52 -13.66 35.81
C LEU A 543 -13.54 -13.30 34.33
N PHE A 544 -13.08 -14.21 33.47
CA PHE A 544 -12.98 -14.00 32.03
C PHE A 544 -13.91 -14.98 31.31
N ILE A 545 -14.87 -14.46 30.55
CA ILE A 545 -15.83 -15.27 29.79
C ILE A 545 -15.63 -14.98 28.31
N ARG A 546 -15.42 -16.04 27.52
CA ARG A 546 -15.09 -15.89 26.10
C ARG A 546 -16.32 -16.20 25.25
N ILE A 547 -16.76 -15.24 24.46
CA ILE A 547 -17.90 -15.40 23.55
C ILE A 547 -17.45 -15.84 22.14
N PRO A 548 -18.36 -16.43 21.31
CA PRO A 548 -18.04 -16.80 19.94
C PRO A 548 -17.47 -15.63 19.14
N ARG A 549 -16.34 -15.85 18.46
CA ARG A 549 -15.58 -14.78 17.78
C ARG A 549 -16.37 -14.02 16.70
N LYS A 550 -17.33 -14.67 16.04
CA LYS A 550 -18.09 -14.11 14.90
C LYS A 550 -19.57 -13.85 15.16
N ALA A 551 -20.09 -14.23 16.33
CA ALA A 551 -21.48 -13.92 16.67
C ALA A 551 -21.65 -12.41 16.91
N GLU A 552 -22.81 -11.85 16.59
CA GLU A 552 -23.11 -10.47 17.01
C GLU A 552 -23.21 -10.40 18.54
N LEU A 553 -22.94 -9.23 19.13
CA LEU A 553 -22.87 -9.12 20.61
C LEU A 553 -24.20 -9.47 21.27
N THR A 554 -25.32 -9.01 20.71
CA THR A 554 -26.67 -9.27 21.23
C THR A 554 -27.15 -10.70 20.99
N GLU A 555 -26.50 -11.45 20.10
CA GLU A 555 -26.75 -12.89 19.92
C GLU A 555 -26.02 -13.71 20.98
N ALA A 556 -24.81 -13.29 21.34
CA ALA A 556 -23.96 -13.98 22.31
C ALA A 556 -24.24 -13.57 23.77
N ILE A 557 -24.84 -12.40 23.99
CA ILE A 557 -25.12 -11.81 25.30
C ILE A 557 -26.56 -11.30 25.28
N LYS A 558 -27.42 -11.90 26.11
CA LYS A 558 -28.78 -11.42 26.36
C LYS A 558 -28.83 -10.76 27.73
N MET A 559 -29.38 -9.55 27.78
CA MET A 559 -29.58 -8.83 29.03
C MET A 559 -31.02 -9.06 29.52
N ASP A 560 -31.14 -9.61 30.72
CA ASP A 560 -32.37 -9.69 31.49
C ASP A 560 -32.26 -8.74 32.70
N SER A 561 -33.39 -8.45 33.35
CA SER A 561 -33.53 -7.38 34.35
C SER A 561 -32.45 -7.41 35.43
N ASN A 562 -31.97 -8.58 35.87
CA ASN A 562 -30.97 -8.73 36.94
C ASN A 562 -29.76 -9.62 36.55
N LYS A 563 -29.66 -10.08 35.30
CA LYS A 563 -28.61 -11.00 34.87
C LYS A 563 -28.28 -10.90 33.38
N LEU A 564 -27.05 -11.22 33.00
CA LEU A 564 -26.65 -11.46 31.63
C LEU A 564 -26.63 -12.97 31.36
N ILE A 565 -27.24 -13.41 30.27
CA ILE A 565 -27.12 -14.77 29.74
C ILE A 565 -26.07 -14.71 28.64
N VAL A 566 -24.92 -15.34 28.86
CA VAL A 566 -23.75 -15.24 27.98
C VAL A 566 -23.36 -16.61 27.45
N LYS A 567 -23.17 -16.72 26.15
CA LYS A 567 -22.69 -17.95 25.52
C LYS A 567 -21.19 -18.09 25.70
N ASP A 568 -20.74 -19.01 26.55
CA ASP A 568 -19.32 -19.25 26.79
C ASP A 568 -18.76 -20.35 25.88
N VAL A 569 -17.70 -20.03 25.13
CA VAL A 569 -17.10 -20.98 24.18
C VAL A 569 -16.24 -22.04 24.86
N GLU A 570 -15.71 -21.75 26.04
CA GLU A 570 -14.85 -22.69 26.77
C GLU A 570 -15.72 -23.76 27.45
N LEU A 571 -16.83 -23.35 28.10
CA LEU A 571 -17.83 -24.27 28.64
C LEU A 571 -18.74 -24.89 27.57
N GLY A 572 -18.92 -24.25 26.42
CA GLY A 572 -19.81 -24.73 25.36
C GLY A 572 -21.30 -24.69 25.74
N ASP A 573 -21.66 -23.83 26.69
CA ASP A 573 -23.01 -23.67 27.24
C ASP A 573 -23.27 -22.18 27.56
N ASP A 574 -24.51 -21.83 27.84
CA ASP A 574 -24.90 -20.49 28.28
C ASP A 574 -24.69 -20.36 29.81
N VAL A 575 -24.07 -19.25 30.23
CA VAL A 575 -23.84 -18.93 31.64
C VAL A 575 -24.63 -17.72 32.08
N GLU A 576 -25.21 -17.79 33.27
CA GLU A 576 -25.94 -16.68 33.88
C GLU A 576 -25.02 -15.87 34.80
N ILE A 577 -24.93 -14.56 34.56
CA ILE A 577 -24.05 -13.65 35.29
C ILE A 577 -24.91 -12.57 35.95
N PRO A 578 -25.05 -12.55 37.28
CA PRO A 578 -25.73 -11.46 37.96
C PRO A 578 -24.93 -10.16 37.81
N PHE A 579 -25.62 -9.03 37.62
CA PHE A 579 -24.98 -7.73 37.54
C PHE A 579 -25.79 -6.65 38.26
N ASP A 580 -25.06 -5.72 38.89
CA ASP A 580 -25.59 -4.45 39.36
C ASP A 580 -25.34 -3.35 38.32
N ASN A 581 -24.21 -3.44 37.60
CA ASN A 581 -23.86 -2.57 36.48
C ASN A 581 -23.24 -3.34 35.31
N VAL A 582 -23.46 -2.81 34.10
CA VAL A 582 -22.78 -3.24 32.88
C VAL A 582 -21.92 -2.10 32.37
N VAL A 583 -20.65 -2.35 32.10
CA VAL A 583 -19.70 -1.40 31.52
C VAL A 583 -19.38 -1.82 30.08
N LEU A 584 -19.86 -1.04 29.13
CA LEU A 584 -19.60 -1.20 27.70
C LEU A 584 -18.25 -0.59 27.35
N ASN A 585 -17.30 -1.43 26.98
CA ASN A 585 -16.00 -0.97 26.53
C ASN A 585 -16.01 -0.68 25.04
N ILE A 586 -16.25 0.60 24.74
CA ILE A 586 -16.54 1.12 23.39
C ILE A 586 -15.28 1.30 22.55
N GLY A 587 -15.41 1.05 21.25
CA GLY A 587 -14.37 1.32 20.25
C GLY A 587 -14.40 2.74 19.67
N LEU A 588 -13.60 2.95 18.63
CA LEU A 588 -13.58 4.19 17.84
C LEU A 588 -14.26 4.01 16.48
N THR A 589 -14.86 5.09 16.00
CA THR A 589 -15.52 5.19 14.69
C THR A 589 -15.06 6.46 13.96
N PRO A 590 -15.14 6.49 12.62
CA PRO A 590 -14.87 7.70 11.86
C PRO A 590 -15.75 8.86 12.35
N SER A 591 -15.18 10.06 12.48
CA SER A 591 -15.96 11.27 12.77
C SER A 591 -16.54 11.87 11.49
N GLU A 592 -17.48 12.80 11.64
CA GLU A 592 -18.01 13.62 10.55
C GLU A 592 -16.90 14.42 9.85
N ASP A 593 -15.87 14.83 10.60
CA ASP A 593 -14.71 15.53 10.05
C ASP A 593 -13.90 14.65 9.08
N THR A 594 -13.86 13.33 9.31
CA THR A 594 -13.23 12.39 8.38
C THR A 594 -13.93 12.41 7.03
N ASP A 595 -15.26 12.48 7.01
CA ASP A 595 -16.05 12.56 5.78
C ASP A 595 -15.89 13.91 5.08
N GLU A 596 -15.85 14.99 5.87
CA GLU A 596 -15.61 16.34 5.34
C GLU A 596 -14.22 16.47 4.71
N MET A 597 -13.17 16.02 5.40
CA MET A 597 -11.81 16.03 4.88
C MET A 597 -11.66 15.13 3.65
N ALA A 598 -12.30 13.95 3.64
CA ALA A 598 -12.31 13.09 2.46
C ALA A 598 -12.92 13.80 1.23
N LYS A 599 -13.96 14.62 1.42
CA LYS A 599 -14.58 15.41 0.34
C LYS A 599 -13.70 16.57 -0.09
N ILE A 600 -13.27 17.42 0.84
CA ILE A 600 -12.49 18.64 0.53
C ILE A 600 -11.15 18.28 -0.12
N LEU A 601 -10.42 17.35 0.49
CA LEU A 601 -9.09 16.94 0.04
C LEU A 601 -9.14 15.82 -1.01
N ARG A 602 -10.33 15.31 -1.35
CA ARG A 602 -10.55 14.21 -2.30
C ARG A 602 -9.78 12.93 -1.93
N LEU A 603 -9.73 12.63 -0.64
CA LEU A 603 -9.08 11.45 -0.11
C LEU A 603 -10.01 10.24 -0.16
N SER A 604 -9.43 9.07 -0.43
CA SER A 604 -10.15 7.80 -0.36
C SER A 604 -10.39 7.38 1.10
N LYS A 605 -11.49 6.66 1.33
CA LYS A 605 -11.76 5.98 2.60
C LYS A 605 -11.67 4.47 2.43
N ASP A 606 -11.34 3.78 3.50
CA ASP A 606 -11.35 2.32 3.52
C ASP A 606 -12.77 1.76 3.75
N GLN A 607 -12.88 0.43 3.86
CA GLN A 607 -14.16 -0.26 4.10
C GLN A 607 -14.74 0.04 5.48
N GLU A 608 -13.93 0.50 6.44
CA GLU A 608 -14.37 0.86 7.80
C GLU A 608 -14.75 2.35 7.92
N GLY A 609 -14.55 3.13 6.85
CA GLY A 609 -14.88 4.55 6.75
C GLY A 609 -13.79 5.51 7.22
N PHE A 610 -12.57 5.04 7.51
CA PHE A 610 -11.43 5.88 7.86
C PHE A 610 -10.64 6.32 6.62
N LEU A 611 -9.80 7.36 6.74
CA LEU A 611 -8.96 7.81 5.62
C LEU A 611 -7.97 6.71 5.21
N MET A 612 -7.85 6.48 3.91
CA MET A 612 -7.03 5.42 3.34
C MET A 612 -5.60 5.88 3.10
N GLU A 613 -4.64 5.14 3.63
CA GLU A 613 -3.22 5.32 3.34
C GLU A 613 -2.86 4.87 1.91
N ALA A 614 -1.76 5.38 1.37
CA ALA A 614 -1.26 5.03 0.05
C ALA A 614 -0.85 3.55 -0.04
N HIS A 615 -0.22 3.04 1.02
CA HIS A 615 0.14 1.63 1.12
C HIS A 615 0.22 1.17 2.60
N PRO A 616 -0.48 0.09 2.99
CA PRO A 616 -0.58 -0.32 4.40
C PRO A 616 0.74 -0.52 5.13
N LYS A 617 1.80 -0.96 4.42
CA LYS A 617 3.15 -1.18 4.97
C LYS A 617 4.20 -0.10 4.65
N LEU A 618 4.36 0.27 3.38
CA LEU A 618 5.45 1.15 2.93
C LEU A 618 5.12 2.65 2.99
N GLY A 619 3.84 3.01 2.98
CA GLY A 619 3.38 4.40 3.07
C GLY A 619 2.20 4.53 4.04
N PRO A 620 2.38 4.15 5.32
CA PRO A 620 1.28 4.10 6.29
C PRO A 620 0.72 5.48 6.67
N VAL A 621 1.47 6.56 6.43
CA VAL A 621 1.04 7.95 6.69
C VAL A 621 0.90 8.77 5.40
N ASP A 622 1.26 8.19 4.26
CA ASP A 622 1.10 8.80 2.94
C ASP A 622 -0.35 8.63 2.47
N THR A 623 -0.87 9.57 1.68
CA THR A 623 -2.12 9.39 0.93
C THR A 623 -1.84 9.15 -0.55
N MET A 624 -2.86 8.81 -1.33
CA MET A 624 -2.75 8.71 -2.79
C MET A 624 -2.47 10.06 -3.47
N ILE A 625 -2.62 11.17 -2.75
CA ILE A 625 -2.32 12.53 -3.24
C ILE A 625 -0.99 12.98 -2.63
N PRO A 626 0.10 13.05 -3.41
CA PRO A 626 1.40 13.47 -2.89
C PRO A 626 1.33 14.85 -2.23
N GLY A 627 2.00 15.01 -1.10
CA GLY A 627 1.99 16.24 -0.30
C GLY A 627 0.83 16.34 0.69
N ILE A 628 -0.13 15.40 0.67
CA ILE A 628 -1.14 15.24 1.71
C ILE A 628 -0.85 13.95 2.48
N PHE A 629 -0.75 14.08 3.81
CA PHE A 629 -0.42 13.00 4.74
C PHE A 629 -1.55 12.83 5.76
N ILE A 630 -1.64 11.65 6.36
CA ILE A 630 -2.64 11.32 7.39
C ILE A 630 -1.93 10.80 8.64
N ALA A 631 -2.45 11.17 9.81
CA ALA A 631 -1.89 10.73 11.08
C ALA A 631 -2.97 10.51 12.15
N GLY A 632 -2.70 9.63 13.11
CA GLY A 632 -3.56 9.44 14.25
C GLY A 632 -4.86 8.72 13.91
N ALA A 633 -5.88 8.90 14.75
CA ALA A 633 -7.11 8.12 14.64
C ALA A 633 -7.94 8.40 13.36
N ALA A 634 -7.63 9.47 12.61
CA ALA A 634 -8.23 9.74 11.29
C ALA A 634 -7.94 8.61 10.28
N ARG A 635 -6.79 7.95 10.41
CA ARG A 635 -6.42 6.77 9.60
C ARG A 635 -7.12 5.49 10.07
N GLY A 636 -7.48 5.40 11.35
CA GLY A 636 -8.04 4.19 11.94
C GLY A 636 -7.75 4.10 13.45
N PRO A 637 -8.45 3.22 14.18
CA PRO A 637 -8.33 3.10 15.63
C PRO A 637 -6.92 2.74 16.10
N LYS A 638 -6.44 3.38 17.17
CA LYS A 638 -5.11 3.18 17.77
C LYS A 638 -5.01 3.81 19.16
N ASN A 639 -3.92 3.51 19.87
CA ASN A 639 -3.57 4.15 21.13
C ASN A 639 -2.88 5.51 20.90
N VAL A 640 -2.66 6.27 22.00
CA VAL A 640 -2.08 7.62 21.94
C VAL A 640 -0.63 7.60 21.49
N SER A 641 0.18 6.67 21.99
CA SER A 641 1.61 6.56 21.64
C SER A 641 1.81 6.33 20.14
N GLU A 642 0.99 5.48 19.52
CA GLU A 642 0.97 5.27 18.07
C GLU A 642 0.49 6.49 17.30
N ALA A 643 -0.52 7.20 17.81
CA ALA A 643 -0.99 8.43 17.18
C ALA A 643 0.09 9.51 17.16
N ILE A 644 0.87 9.65 18.24
CA ILE A 644 2.03 10.54 18.34
C ILE A 644 3.11 10.12 17.35
N ALA A 645 3.45 8.83 17.29
CA ALA A 645 4.44 8.31 16.35
C ALA A 645 4.01 8.54 14.88
N GLU A 646 2.74 8.33 14.53
CA GLU A 646 2.22 8.65 13.20
C GLU A 646 2.27 10.14 12.89
N GLY A 647 2.03 11.02 13.88
CA GLY A 647 2.18 12.47 13.75
C GLY A 647 3.60 12.86 13.35
N TYR A 648 4.59 12.37 14.09
CA TYR A 648 6.01 12.57 13.74
C TYR A 648 6.38 11.93 12.40
N ALA A 649 5.85 10.75 12.07
CA ALA A 649 6.11 10.12 10.78
C ALA A 649 5.56 10.93 9.60
N ALA A 650 4.36 11.51 9.74
CA ALA A 650 3.78 12.41 8.75
C ALA A 650 4.60 13.70 8.61
N ALA A 651 5.08 14.26 9.73
CA ALA A 651 6.00 15.39 9.73
C ALA A 651 7.31 15.09 8.99
N ALA A 652 7.90 13.92 9.20
CA ALA A 652 9.11 13.49 8.49
C ALA A 652 8.89 13.44 6.97
N LYS A 653 7.77 12.85 6.53
CA LYS A 653 7.41 12.75 5.11
C LYS A 653 7.14 14.11 4.47
N ALA A 654 6.44 14.99 5.18
CA ALA A 654 6.24 16.37 4.74
C ALA A 654 7.60 17.10 4.65
N LEU A 655 8.46 16.99 5.66
CA LEU A 655 9.77 17.63 5.66
C LEU A 655 10.66 17.16 4.50
N MET A 656 10.68 15.86 4.17
CA MET A 656 11.45 15.33 3.04
C MET A 656 11.14 16.08 1.72
N MET A 657 9.88 16.49 1.53
CA MET A 657 9.44 17.26 0.39
C MET A 657 9.75 18.76 0.54
N LEU A 658 9.45 19.34 1.71
CA LEU A 658 9.58 20.78 1.95
C LEU A 658 11.05 21.24 2.03
N ALA A 659 11.94 20.42 2.58
CA ALA A 659 13.35 20.74 2.76
C ALA A 659 14.08 20.97 1.43
N GLN A 660 13.73 20.19 0.39
CA GLN A 660 14.31 20.32 -0.95
C GLN A 660 13.98 21.67 -1.62
N GLY A 661 12.87 22.30 -1.25
CA GLY A 661 12.38 23.53 -1.88
C GLY A 661 11.83 23.34 -3.29
N TYR A 662 11.89 22.13 -3.85
CA TYR A 662 11.22 21.75 -5.09
C TYR A 662 10.78 20.29 -5.04
N VAL A 663 9.73 19.94 -5.79
CA VAL A 663 9.39 18.56 -6.12
C VAL A 663 9.91 18.28 -7.52
N THR A 664 10.72 17.23 -7.65
CA THR A 664 11.12 16.72 -8.96
C THR A 664 10.03 15.83 -9.50
N LYS A 665 9.47 16.22 -10.63
CA LYS A 665 8.46 15.43 -11.33
C LYS A 665 9.07 14.76 -12.55
N GLU A 666 8.75 13.49 -12.73
CA GLU A 666 9.12 12.80 -13.96
C GLU A 666 8.51 13.54 -15.18
N PRO A 667 9.24 13.61 -16.30
CA PRO A 667 8.83 14.37 -17.48
C PRO A 667 7.72 13.70 -18.30
N PHE A 668 6.82 12.98 -17.65
CA PHE A 668 5.59 12.46 -18.24
C PHE A 668 4.52 13.57 -18.33
N ILE A 669 4.90 14.80 -18.68
CA ILE A 669 3.99 15.93 -18.75
C ILE A 669 3.70 16.23 -20.23
N PRO A 670 2.42 16.38 -20.62
CA PRO A 670 2.07 16.69 -21.99
C PRO A 670 2.50 18.11 -22.38
N LYS A 671 2.99 18.25 -23.61
CA LYS A 671 3.30 19.54 -24.27
C LYS A 671 2.11 19.98 -25.10
N PHE A 672 1.86 21.30 -25.11
CA PHE A 672 0.75 21.91 -25.83
C PHE A 672 1.30 22.79 -26.96
N ASP A 673 0.92 22.46 -28.17
CA ASP A 673 1.08 23.32 -29.34
C ASP A 673 -0.18 24.19 -29.48
N TRP A 674 -0.12 25.38 -28.89
CA TRP A 674 -1.24 26.30 -28.85
C TRP A 674 -1.68 26.78 -30.24
N SER A 675 -0.81 26.71 -31.25
CA SER A 675 -1.14 27.08 -32.64
C SER A 675 -2.16 26.13 -33.28
N LYS A 676 -2.19 24.86 -32.84
CA LYS A 676 -3.14 23.84 -33.31
C LYS A 676 -4.40 23.74 -32.46
N CYS A 677 -4.42 24.40 -31.30
CA CYS A 677 -5.49 24.25 -30.32
C CYS A 677 -6.73 25.06 -30.71
N THR A 678 -7.81 24.37 -31.11
CA THR A 678 -9.12 24.99 -31.40
C THR A 678 -9.95 25.27 -30.13
N LYS A 679 -9.37 25.08 -28.94
CA LYS A 679 -10.03 25.29 -27.64
C LYS A 679 -11.33 24.49 -27.46
N CYS A 680 -11.46 23.30 -28.07
CA CYS A 680 -12.69 22.49 -28.03
C CYS A 680 -13.08 21.95 -26.64
N GLY A 681 -12.16 21.97 -25.66
CA GLY A 681 -12.43 21.59 -24.27
C GLY A 681 -12.50 20.09 -23.96
N LEU A 682 -12.29 19.20 -24.95
CA LEU A 682 -12.25 17.74 -24.72
C LEU A 682 -11.18 17.33 -23.71
N CYS A 683 -10.02 17.98 -23.74
CA CYS A 683 -8.92 17.73 -22.83
C CYS A 683 -9.23 18.11 -21.37
N ILE A 684 -10.11 19.09 -21.14
CA ILE A 684 -10.57 19.49 -19.80
C ILE A 684 -11.37 18.32 -19.19
N LYS A 685 -12.38 17.82 -19.93
CA LYS A 685 -13.23 16.70 -19.49
C LYS A 685 -12.44 15.39 -19.31
N ALA A 686 -11.37 15.22 -20.07
CA ALA A 686 -10.54 14.02 -20.03
C ALA A 686 -9.56 14.00 -18.84
N CYS A 687 -9.23 15.15 -18.23
CA CYS A 687 -8.22 15.25 -17.19
C CYS A 687 -8.80 14.92 -15.81
N PRO A 688 -8.40 13.80 -15.16
CA PRO A 688 -8.93 13.46 -13.85
C PRO A 688 -8.34 14.32 -12.71
N TYR A 689 -7.29 15.09 -13.00
CA TYR A 689 -6.55 15.90 -12.03
C TYR A 689 -6.89 17.40 -12.12
N ASN A 690 -7.79 17.80 -13.02
CA ASN A 690 -8.02 19.22 -13.34
C ASN A 690 -6.73 20.00 -13.65
N ALA A 691 -5.72 19.30 -14.17
CA ALA A 691 -4.47 19.90 -14.63
C ALA A 691 -4.66 20.70 -15.93
N ILE A 692 -5.83 20.60 -16.55
CA ILE A 692 -6.22 21.43 -17.69
C ILE A 692 -7.52 22.12 -17.30
N ARG A 693 -7.52 23.45 -17.33
CA ARG A 693 -8.68 24.30 -17.00
C ARG A 693 -9.03 25.17 -18.19
N GLY A 694 -10.24 25.71 -18.19
CA GLY A 694 -10.67 26.64 -19.22
C GLY A 694 -12.16 26.63 -19.49
N VAL A 695 -12.55 27.47 -20.44
CA VAL A 695 -13.91 27.53 -20.96
C VAL A 695 -13.85 27.16 -22.44
N PRO A 696 -14.54 26.08 -22.89
CA PRO A 696 -14.55 25.67 -24.29
C PRO A 696 -14.86 26.84 -25.23
N GLY A 697 -14.09 26.95 -26.31
CA GLY A 697 -14.18 28.04 -27.29
C GLY A 697 -13.50 29.36 -26.87
N LYS A 698 -13.19 29.57 -25.58
CA LYS A 698 -12.62 30.84 -25.08
C LYS A 698 -11.13 30.73 -24.76
N TRP A 699 -10.77 29.91 -23.79
CA TRP A 699 -9.40 29.73 -23.32
C TRP A 699 -9.21 28.35 -22.70
N ILE A 700 -7.98 27.83 -22.79
CA ILE A 700 -7.54 26.60 -22.15
C ILE A 700 -6.15 26.86 -21.56
N GLU A 701 -5.93 26.41 -20.34
CA GLU A 701 -4.66 26.49 -19.62
C GLU A 701 -4.26 25.10 -19.14
N HIS A 702 -2.97 24.80 -19.19
CA HIS A 702 -2.40 23.60 -18.61
C HIS A 702 -1.54 23.97 -17.40
N ILE A 703 -1.75 23.28 -16.28
CA ILE A 703 -1.02 23.40 -15.02
C ILE A 703 -0.11 22.17 -14.93
N PRO A 704 1.16 22.25 -15.39
CA PRO A 704 2.07 21.10 -15.46
C PRO A 704 2.19 20.38 -14.11
N ALA A 705 2.15 21.15 -13.04
CA ALA A 705 2.36 20.68 -11.70
C ALA A 705 1.26 19.73 -11.19
N ALA A 706 0.00 19.94 -11.58
CA ALA A 706 -1.11 19.05 -11.29
C ALA A 706 -1.14 17.78 -12.17
N CYS A 707 -0.47 17.76 -13.33
CA CYS A 707 -0.61 16.71 -14.34
C CYS A 707 0.15 15.42 -14.01
N GLN A 708 -0.48 14.32 -13.60
CA GLN A 708 0.23 13.07 -13.30
C GLN A 708 0.66 12.24 -14.53
N GLY A 709 0.48 12.75 -15.75
CA GLY A 709 1.02 12.11 -16.95
C GLY A 709 0.30 10.88 -17.46
N CYS A 710 -0.99 10.71 -17.15
CA CYS A 710 -1.77 9.56 -17.61
C CYS A 710 -1.93 9.50 -19.15
N GLY A 711 -1.77 10.63 -19.85
CA GLY A 711 -1.87 10.71 -21.31
C GLY A 711 -3.30 10.74 -21.86
N SER A 712 -4.33 10.83 -21.01
CA SER A 712 -5.74 10.86 -21.45
C SER A 712 -6.06 12.06 -22.34
N CYS A 713 -5.52 13.25 -22.04
CA CYS A 713 -5.76 14.45 -22.84
C CYS A 713 -5.13 14.37 -24.24
N VAL A 714 -3.95 13.74 -24.36
CA VAL A 714 -3.25 13.50 -25.64
C VAL A 714 -4.14 12.67 -26.55
N ALA A 715 -4.69 11.59 -26.01
CA ALA A 715 -5.46 10.62 -26.78
C ALA A 715 -6.91 11.07 -27.08
N GLU A 716 -7.34 12.20 -26.51
CA GLU A 716 -8.62 12.86 -26.76
C GLU A 716 -8.49 14.08 -27.68
N CYS A 717 -7.27 14.58 -27.92
CA CYS A 717 -7.07 15.77 -28.74
C CYS A 717 -7.27 15.45 -30.23
N PRO A 718 -8.31 15.99 -30.90
CA PRO A 718 -8.56 15.69 -32.30
C PRO A 718 -7.56 16.39 -33.25
N GLN A 719 -7.00 17.53 -32.82
CA GLN A 719 -6.07 18.33 -33.61
C GLN A 719 -4.61 17.90 -33.48
N GLY A 720 -4.31 16.93 -32.60
CA GLY A 720 -2.92 16.59 -32.26
C GLY A 720 -2.13 17.76 -31.63
N ALA A 721 -2.83 18.72 -31.02
CA ALA A 721 -2.24 19.87 -30.34
C ALA A 721 -1.59 19.52 -29.00
N ILE A 722 -1.82 18.32 -28.48
CA ILE A 722 -1.27 17.84 -27.21
C ILE A 722 -0.41 16.61 -27.50
N THR A 723 0.86 16.64 -27.12
CA THR A 723 1.80 15.51 -27.23
C THR A 723 2.32 15.11 -25.86
N LEU A 724 2.79 13.87 -25.70
CA LEU A 724 3.46 13.40 -24.50
C LEU A 724 4.75 12.72 -24.94
N ASP A 725 5.87 13.44 -24.89
CA ASP A 725 7.14 13.01 -25.52
C ASP A 725 7.64 11.67 -24.98
N ALA A 726 7.50 11.43 -23.68
CA ALA A 726 7.88 10.18 -23.03
C ALA A 726 7.09 8.94 -23.54
N LEU A 727 5.92 9.16 -24.12
CA LEU A 727 5.06 8.14 -24.75
C LEU A 727 4.36 8.75 -25.97
N SER A 728 5.15 9.20 -26.94
CA SER A 728 4.65 9.82 -28.16
C SER A 728 3.84 8.83 -28.99
N ASP A 729 2.91 9.33 -29.82
CA ASP A 729 2.18 8.46 -30.75
C ASP A 729 3.19 7.70 -31.64
N ASP A 730 4.25 8.38 -32.12
CA ASP A 730 5.27 7.78 -32.97
C ASP A 730 6.06 6.67 -32.28
N ALA A 731 6.40 6.82 -31.00
CA ALA A 731 7.09 5.77 -30.25
C ALA A 731 6.21 4.53 -30.07
N ILE A 732 4.92 4.72 -29.77
CA ILE A 732 3.97 3.60 -29.64
C ILE A 732 3.73 2.93 -30.98
N LEU A 733 3.55 3.70 -32.06
CA LEU A 733 3.37 3.19 -33.42
C LEU A 733 4.60 2.42 -33.90
N ALA A 734 5.82 2.90 -33.60
CA ALA A 734 7.05 2.17 -33.91
C ALA A 734 7.12 0.80 -33.22
N GLN A 735 6.63 0.70 -31.98
CA GLN A 735 6.51 -0.60 -31.29
C GLN A 735 5.47 -1.50 -31.95
N VAL A 736 4.32 -0.97 -32.35
CA VAL A 736 3.28 -1.74 -33.07
C VAL A 736 3.82 -2.27 -34.40
N GLU A 737 4.50 -1.43 -35.17
CA GLU A 737 5.12 -1.78 -36.46
C GLU A 737 6.20 -2.85 -36.29
N ALA A 738 7.08 -2.68 -35.31
CA ALA A 738 8.12 -3.67 -35.01
C ALA A 738 7.57 -5.01 -34.50
N ALA A 739 6.48 -4.98 -33.72
CA ALA A 739 5.82 -6.19 -33.24
C ALA A 739 5.23 -7.01 -34.39
N LEU A 740 4.68 -6.32 -35.40
CA LEU A 740 3.94 -6.89 -36.52
C LEU A 740 4.76 -6.99 -37.83
N ALA A 741 6.07 -6.71 -37.77
CA ALA A 741 6.94 -6.75 -38.94
C ALA A 741 7.05 -8.16 -39.57
N GLU A 742 6.92 -9.20 -38.75
CA GLU A 742 7.02 -10.61 -39.15
C GLU A 742 5.78 -11.35 -38.64
N GLU A 743 5.14 -12.15 -39.50
CA GLU A 743 3.97 -12.99 -39.18
C GLU A 743 2.87 -12.25 -38.35
N PRO A 744 2.38 -11.08 -38.79
CA PRO A 744 1.39 -10.29 -38.04
C PRO A 744 0.10 -11.07 -37.75
N GLU A 745 -0.29 -12.01 -38.61
CA GLU A 745 -1.45 -12.88 -38.47
C GLU A 745 -1.35 -13.86 -37.29
N LYS A 746 -0.15 -14.07 -36.74
CA LYS A 746 0.09 -14.92 -35.56
C LYS A 746 0.16 -14.14 -34.26
N LYS A 747 -0.05 -12.82 -34.29
CA LYS A 747 0.25 -11.93 -33.18
C LYS A 747 -0.96 -11.13 -32.73
N VAL A 748 -1.14 -11.04 -31.42
CA VAL A 748 -2.07 -10.12 -30.77
C VAL A 748 -1.28 -8.99 -30.14
N VAL A 749 -1.58 -7.74 -30.50
CA VAL A 749 -0.99 -6.57 -29.85
C VAL A 749 -1.76 -6.30 -28.57
N MET A 750 -1.08 -6.34 -27.43
CA MET A 750 -1.70 -6.13 -26.12
C MET A 750 -1.20 -4.83 -25.48
N PHE A 751 -2.06 -3.81 -25.42
CA PHE A 751 -1.77 -2.57 -24.71
C PHE A 751 -2.08 -2.73 -23.23
N THR A 752 -1.06 -2.59 -22.38
CA THR A 752 -1.20 -2.76 -20.92
C THR A 752 -1.00 -1.42 -20.21
N CYS A 753 -1.78 -1.14 -19.17
CA CYS A 753 -1.39 -0.12 -18.19
C CYS A 753 -0.19 -0.60 -17.38
N ALA A 754 0.70 0.33 -17.03
CA ALA A 754 1.95 0.05 -16.34
C ALA A 754 1.77 -0.46 -14.90
N TYR A 755 0.65 -0.17 -14.25
CA TYR A 755 0.47 -0.33 -12.80
C TYR A 755 -0.27 -1.60 -12.39
N CYS A 756 -1.33 -1.99 -13.11
CA CYS A 756 -2.09 -3.21 -12.78
C CYS A 756 -1.80 -4.32 -13.78
N SER A 757 -2.12 -4.09 -15.06
CA SER A 757 -2.04 -5.16 -16.06
C SER A 757 -0.61 -5.59 -16.41
N TYR A 758 0.34 -4.65 -16.49
CA TYR A 758 1.75 -5.01 -16.71
C TYR A 758 2.34 -5.72 -15.49
N TRP A 759 1.99 -5.29 -14.27
CA TRP A 759 2.40 -5.96 -13.04
C TRP A 759 1.81 -7.36 -12.91
N ALA A 760 0.55 -7.58 -13.30
CA ALA A 760 -0.02 -8.92 -13.37
C ALA A 760 0.80 -9.81 -14.32
N ALA A 761 1.27 -9.26 -15.45
CA ALA A 761 2.14 -9.99 -16.38
C ALA A 761 3.52 -10.28 -15.80
N ASP A 762 4.06 -9.34 -15.05
CA ASP A 762 5.32 -9.52 -14.34
C ASP A 762 5.21 -10.59 -13.24
N ASN A 763 4.10 -10.57 -12.50
CA ASN A 763 3.77 -11.54 -11.46
C ASN A 763 3.50 -12.93 -12.02
N ALA A 764 2.91 -13.05 -13.21
CA ALA A 764 2.79 -14.34 -13.91
C ALA A 764 4.16 -15.00 -14.08
N GLY A 765 5.18 -14.22 -14.45
CA GLY A 765 6.57 -14.68 -14.50
C GLY A 765 7.12 -15.08 -13.13
N ILE A 766 6.91 -14.25 -12.09
CA ILE A 766 7.38 -14.55 -10.73
C ILE A 766 6.79 -15.88 -10.22
N PHE A 767 5.51 -16.11 -10.49
CA PHE A 767 4.81 -17.35 -10.15
C PHE A 767 5.04 -18.49 -11.15
N LYS A 768 5.82 -18.25 -12.22
CA LYS A 768 6.10 -19.20 -13.31
C LYS A 768 4.82 -19.79 -13.93
N MET A 769 3.76 -18.99 -14.00
CA MET A 769 2.49 -19.37 -14.61
C MET A 769 2.62 -19.32 -16.14
N GLN A 770 2.58 -20.50 -16.77
CA GLN A 770 2.73 -20.60 -18.22
C GLN A 770 1.49 -20.06 -18.96
N TYR A 771 1.72 -19.38 -20.07
CA TYR A 771 0.68 -18.91 -20.97
C TYR A 771 1.15 -18.87 -22.44
N PRO A 772 0.25 -18.78 -23.43
CA PRO A 772 0.62 -18.82 -24.85
C PRO A 772 1.46 -17.61 -25.33
N PRO A 773 2.40 -17.80 -26.27
CA PRO A 773 3.39 -16.80 -26.66
C PRO A 773 2.90 -15.72 -27.64
N TYR A 774 1.63 -15.73 -28.04
CA TYR A 774 1.12 -14.94 -29.17
C TYR A 774 0.94 -13.44 -28.89
N ALA A 775 0.90 -13.03 -27.62
CA ALA A 775 0.75 -11.63 -27.26
C ALA A 775 2.07 -10.86 -27.36
N ARG A 776 2.03 -9.65 -27.92
CA ARG A 776 3.10 -8.64 -27.89
C ARG A 776 2.64 -7.49 -27.01
N ILE A 777 3.20 -7.43 -25.80
CA ILE A 777 2.82 -6.42 -24.81
C ILE A 777 3.48 -5.08 -25.15
N ILE A 778 2.66 -4.03 -25.25
CA ILE A 778 3.10 -2.63 -25.29
C ILE A 778 2.67 -1.97 -23.98
N ARG A 779 3.66 -1.54 -23.20
CA ARG A 779 3.45 -0.92 -21.89
C ARG A 779 3.15 0.58 -22.06
N LEU A 780 1.97 0.99 -21.60
CA LEU A 780 1.56 2.39 -21.50
C LEU A 780 1.58 2.85 -20.04
N GLN A 781 1.75 4.15 -19.77
CA GLN A 781 1.59 4.69 -18.40
C GLN A 781 0.19 4.38 -17.87
N CYS A 782 -0.84 4.69 -18.66
CA CYS A 782 -2.22 4.35 -18.39
C CYS A 782 -2.86 3.78 -19.65
N SER A 783 -3.88 2.92 -19.52
CA SER A 783 -4.68 2.49 -20.66
C SER A 783 -5.37 3.69 -21.35
N SER A 784 -5.58 4.79 -20.64
CA SER A 784 -6.14 6.03 -21.19
C SER A 784 -5.23 6.74 -22.19
N ARG A 785 -3.93 6.41 -22.23
CA ARG A 785 -3.03 6.93 -23.27
C ARG A 785 -3.32 6.32 -24.65
N LEU A 786 -3.97 5.16 -24.71
CA LEU A 786 -4.31 4.50 -25.97
C LEU A 786 -5.14 5.43 -26.84
N SER A 787 -4.79 5.55 -28.13
CA SER A 787 -5.50 6.36 -29.12
C SER A 787 -6.03 5.46 -30.24
N TRP A 788 -7.00 5.97 -31.00
CA TRP A 788 -7.52 5.27 -32.17
C TRP A 788 -6.42 4.95 -33.20
N LYS A 789 -5.42 5.83 -33.34
CA LYS A 789 -4.31 5.66 -34.28
C LYS A 789 -3.56 4.34 -34.03
N HIS A 790 -3.34 3.98 -32.76
CA HIS A 790 -2.60 2.76 -32.41
C HIS A 790 -3.41 1.50 -32.74
N VAL A 791 -4.69 1.48 -32.37
CA VAL A 791 -5.60 0.35 -32.65
C VAL A 791 -5.77 0.17 -34.15
N ARG A 792 -6.02 1.26 -34.87
CA ARG A 792 -6.17 1.27 -36.33
C ARG A 792 -4.92 0.73 -37.00
N ARG A 793 -3.74 1.23 -36.61
CA ARG A 793 -2.47 0.81 -37.21
C ARG A 793 -2.19 -0.68 -37.03
N ALA A 794 -2.49 -1.24 -35.86
CA ALA A 794 -2.29 -2.67 -35.62
C ALA A 794 -3.13 -3.55 -36.58
N PHE A 795 -4.40 -3.20 -36.79
CA PHE A 795 -5.23 -3.90 -37.77
C PHE A 795 -4.84 -3.62 -39.22
N GLU A 796 -4.40 -2.41 -39.58
CA GLU A 796 -3.86 -2.09 -40.91
C GLU A 796 -2.64 -2.96 -41.27
N LEU A 797 -1.84 -3.33 -40.28
CA LEU A 797 -0.67 -4.21 -40.42
C LEU A 797 -1.01 -5.70 -40.36
N GLY A 798 -2.29 -6.05 -40.13
CA GLY A 798 -2.77 -7.42 -40.18
C GLY A 798 -2.71 -8.19 -38.86
N ALA A 799 -2.72 -7.51 -37.71
CA ALA A 799 -2.79 -8.18 -36.41
C ALA A 799 -3.97 -9.15 -36.32
N ALA A 800 -3.72 -10.33 -35.73
CA ALA A 800 -4.77 -11.29 -35.39
C ALA A 800 -5.82 -10.66 -34.46
N GLY A 801 -5.37 -9.86 -33.50
CA GLY A 801 -6.24 -9.10 -32.61
C GLY A 801 -5.51 -7.98 -31.89
N VAL A 802 -6.29 -7.11 -31.25
CA VAL A 802 -5.81 -5.98 -30.44
C VAL A 802 -6.50 -6.04 -29.08
N PHE A 803 -5.73 -6.26 -28.03
CA PHE A 803 -6.25 -6.38 -26.68
C PHE A 803 -5.82 -5.16 -25.86
N VAL A 804 -6.74 -4.67 -25.04
CA VAL A 804 -6.51 -3.54 -24.13
C VAL A 804 -6.73 -4.03 -22.72
N THR A 805 -5.76 -3.80 -21.85
CA THR A 805 -5.87 -4.16 -20.44
C THR A 805 -5.55 -2.96 -19.54
N GLY A 806 -6.14 -2.95 -18.35
CA GLY A 806 -5.95 -1.86 -17.40
C GLY A 806 -6.51 -2.16 -16.02
N CYS A 807 -6.46 -1.15 -15.14
CA CYS A 807 -6.96 -1.24 -13.77
C CYS A 807 -8.47 -1.48 -13.75
N ARG A 808 -8.96 -2.18 -12.71
CA ARG A 808 -10.38 -2.24 -12.38
C ARG A 808 -10.98 -0.83 -12.24
N ILE A 809 -12.27 -0.72 -12.53
CA ILE A 809 -13.02 0.51 -12.31
C ILE A 809 -13.08 0.77 -10.79
N GLY A 810 -12.73 1.98 -10.37
CA GLY A 810 -12.52 2.34 -8.95
C GLY A 810 -11.07 2.24 -8.47
N ASP A 811 -10.26 1.36 -9.09
CA ASP A 811 -8.87 1.08 -8.65
C ASP A 811 -7.80 1.75 -9.54
N CYS A 812 -8.18 2.75 -10.33
CA CYS A 812 -7.23 3.38 -11.25
C CYS A 812 -6.18 4.18 -10.49
N HIS A 813 -4.90 3.95 -10.80
CA HIS A 813 -3.80 4.74 -10.27
C HIS A 813 -3.82 6.20 -10.75
N PHE A 814 -4.65 6.49 -11.75
CA PHE A 814 -4.92 7.85 -12.23
C PHE A 814 -6.36 8.31 -11.98
N ILE A 815 -6.93 7.97 -10.81
CA ILE A 815 -8.27 8.32 -10.34
C ILE A 815 -9.36 7.73 -11.24
N THR A 816 -9.77 8.43 -12.29
CA THR A 816 -10.83 8.02 -13.22
C THR A 816 -10.35 7.93 -14.67
N ALA A 817 -9.04 7.99 -14.91
CA ALA A 817 -8.51 7.98 -16.29
C ALA A 817 -8.97 6.75 -17.11
N ASN A 818 -9.05 5.56 -16.51
CA ASN A 818 -9.48 4.34 -17.20
C ASN A 818 -10.96 4.37 -17.64
N TYR A 819 -11.81 5.23 -17.08
CA TYR A 819 -13.17 5.43 -17.58
C TYR A 819 -13.15 6.01 -19.01
N ASN A 820 -12.18 6.89 -19.32
CA ASN A 820 -11.98 7.39 -20.69
C ASN A 820 -11.53 6.28 -21.65
N THR A 821 -10.83 5.26 -21.15
CA THR A 821 -10.50 4.05 -21.94
C THR A 821 -11.76 3.28 -22.27
N VAL A 822 -12.59 2.94 -21.28
CA VAL A 822 -13.84 2.17 -21.47
C VAL A 822 -14.75 2.88 -22.48
N ARG A 823 -15.00 4.17 -22.27
CA ARG A 823 -15.86 4.98 -23.16
C ARG A 823 -15.38 4.93 -24.62
N ARG A 824 -14.09 5.15 -24.86
CA ARG A 824 -13.53 5.16 -26.22
C ARG A 824 -13.48 3.76 -26.82
N PHE A 825 -13.14 2.75 -26.01
CA PHE A 825 -13.12 1.36 -26.42
C PHE A 825 -14.48 0.93 -26.98
N GLU A 826 -15.58 1.22 -26.28
CA GLU A 826 -16.93 0.88 -26.76
C GLU A 826 -17.28 1.56 -28.09
N ASN A 827 -16.88 2.82 -28.27
CA ASN A 827 -17.07 3.54 -29.54
C ASN A 827 -16.24 2.91 -30.67
N TRP A 828 -14.98 2.58 -30.41
CA TRP A 828 -14.10 1.94 -31.38
C TRP A 828 -14.54 0.52 -31.73
N LYS A 829 -15.05 -0.24 -30.74
CA LYS A 829 -15.61 -1.57 -30.92
C LYS A 829 -16.79 -1.54 -31.88
N LYS A 830 -17.76 -0.64 -31.66
CA LYS A 830 -18.88 -0.43 -32.58
C LYS A 830 -18.41 -0.09 -34.01
N ARG A 831 -17.41 0.78 -34.12
CA ARG A 831 -16.81 1.16 -35.42
C ARG A 831 -16.16 -0.02 -36.13
N LEU A 832 -15.39 -0.85 -35.41
CA LEU A 832 -14.73 -2.04 -35.96
C LEU A 832 -15.74 -3.12 -36.36
N MET A 833 -16.78 -3.35 -35.55
CA MET A 833 -17.84 -4.30 -35.88
C MET A 833 -18.64 -3.89 -37.12
N SER A 834 -18.86 -2.58 -37.34
CA SER A 834 -19.55 -2.08 -38.54
C SER A 834 -18.85 -2.42 -39.86
N ILE A 835 -17.53 -2.68 -39.82
CA ILE A 835 -16.76 -3.12 -40.97
C ILE A 835 -16.48 -4.63 -40.98
N GLY A 836 -17.09 -5.39 -40.07
CA GLY A 836 -17.01 -6.86 -40.00
C GLY A 836 -15.87 -7.42 -39.17
N VAL A 837 -15.19 -6.62 -38.33
CA VAL A 837 -14.22 -7.16 -37.37
C VAL A 837 -14.95 -7.84 -36.23
N ARG A 838 -14.65 -9.11 -35.97
CA ARG A 838 -15.25 -9.88 -34.88
C ARG A 838 -14.89 -9.30 -33.51
N GLU A 839 -15.84 -9.35 -32.59
CA GLU A 839 -15.66 -8.86 -31.21
C GLU A 839 -14.47 -9.52 -30.50
N GLU A 840 -14.24 -10.81 -30.73
CA GLU A 840 -13.11 -11.53 -30.11
C GLU A 840 -11.74 -11.00 -30.51
N ARG A 841 -11.62 -10.32 -31.66
CA ARG A 841 -10.36 -9.72 -32.14
C ARG A 841 -10.06 -8.36 -31.51
N PHE A 842 -11.03 -7.73 -30.85
CA PHE A 842 -10.82 -6.46 -30.14
C PHE A 842 -11.43 -6.51 -28.74
N LYS A 843 -10.60 -6.74 -27.72
CA LYS A 843 -11.05 -6.99 -26.33
C LYS A 843 -10.52 -5.97 -25.32
N LEU A 844 -11.35 -5.72 -24.31
CA LEU A 844 -10.99 -4.98 -23.10
C LEU A 844 -11.13 -5.91 -21.88
N ARG A 845 -10.09 -5.95 -21.04
CA ARG A 845 -10.09 -6.67 -19.76
C ARG A 845 -9.53 -5.76 -18.66
N LEU A 846 -10.25 -5.62 -17.56
CA LEU A 846 -9.85 -4.75 -16.44
C LEU A 846 -9.63 -5.60 -15.19
N PHE A 847 -8.40 -5.62 -14.69
CA PHE A 847 -8.00 -6.41 -13.53
C PHE A 847 -6.88 -5.68 -12.75
N GLY A 848 -6.69 -6.06 -11.50
CA GLY A 848 -5.64 -5.57 -10.60
C GLY A 848 -4.31 -6.31 -10.77
N ALA A 849 -3.26 -5.78 -10.15
CA ALA A 849 -1.93 -6.41 -10.15
C ALA A 849 -1.89 -7.84 -9.54
N PRO A 850 -2.70 -8.19 -8.51
CA PRO A 850 -2.74 -9.54 -7.94
C PRO A 850 -3.47 -10.58 -8.80
N ASP A 851 -4.24 -10.14 -9.81
CA ASP A 851 -5.17 -10.99 -10.56
C ASP A 851 -4.47 -11.72 -11.71
N VAL A 852 -3.45 -12.50 -11.38
CA VAL A 852 -2.58 -13.16 -12.35
C VAL A 852 -3.34 -14.19 -13.19
N THR A 853 -4.33 -14.86 -12.60
CA THR A 853 -5.19 -15.83 -13.29
C THR A 853 -6.01 -15.18 -14.40
N ASP A 854 -6.54 -13.98 -14.17
CA ASP A 854 -7.33 -13.23 -15.17
C ASP A 854 -6.47 -12.84 -16.38
N LEU A 855 -5.21 -12.46 -16.14
CA LEU A 855 -4.26 -12.23 -17.22
C LEU A 855 -3.96 -13.51 -18.01
N VAL A 856 -3.66 -14.63 -17.32
CA VAL A 856 -3.35 -15.90 -17.99
C VAL A 856 -4.52 -16.35 -18.87
N GLU A 857 -5.76 -16.17 -18.41
CA GLU A 857 -6.94 -16.44 -19.23
C GLU A 857 -7.04 -15.48 -20.42
N THR A 858 -6.74 -14.20 -20.23
CA THR A 858 -6.67 -13.22 -21.33
C THR A 858 -5.61 -13.61 -22.38
N MET A 859 -4.48 -14.20 -21.98
CA MET A 859 -3.47 -14.72 -22.90
C MET A 859 -3.95 -15.96 -23.67
N ARG A 860 -4.74 -16.83 -23.03
CA ARG A 860 -5.40 -17.98 -23.70
C ARG A 860 -6.49 -17.52 -24.67
N GLU A 861 -7.21 -16.45 -24.35
CA GLU A 861 -8.12 -15.82 -25.29
C GLU A 861 -7.40 -15.30 -26.54
N ALA A 862 -6.21 -14.70 -26.37
CA ALA A 862 -5.39 -14.26 -27.50
C ALA A 862 -4.96 -15.43 -28.40
N GLU A 863 -4.60 -16.58 -27.82
CA GLU A 863 -4.33 -17.80 -28.57
C GLU A 863 -5.54 -18.28 -29.37
N ARG A 864 -6.73 -18.28 -28.75
CA ARG A 864 -7.97 -18.68 -29.43
C ARG A 864 -8.20 -17.83 -30.68
N VAL A 865 -8.02 -16.51 -30.58
CA VAL A 865 -8.16 -15.59 -31.72
C VAL A 865 -7.17 -15.93 -32.84
N VAL A 866 -5.89 -16.16 -32.49
CA VAL A 866 -4.86 -16.50 -33.49
C VAL A 866 -5.17 -17.82 -34.20
N LYS A 867 -5.74 -18.81 -33.50
CA LYS A 867 -6.10 -20.10 -34.09
C LYS A 867 -7.36 -20.05 -34.96
N THR A 868 -8.27 -19.10 -34.73
CA THR A 868 -9.57 -19.03 -35.43
C THR A 868 -9.63 -17.99 -36.55
N VAL A 869 -8.78 -16.96 -36.53
CA VAL A 869 -8.78 -15.90 -37.54
C VAL A 869 -8.24 -16.44 -38.88
N THR A 870 -8.96 -16.18 -39.97
CA THR A 870 -8.53 -16.59 -41.33
C THR A 870 -7.77 -15.48 -42.05
N LYS A 871 -6.99 -15.83 -43.07
CA LYS A 871 -6.25 -14.86 -43.90
C LYS A 871 -7.20 -13.91 -44.63
N GLU A 872 -8.35 -14.40 -45.09
CA GLU A 872 -9.38 -13.60 -45.75
C GLU A 872 -9.95 -12.57 -44.77
N GLU A 873 -10.22 -12.96 -43.52
CA GLU A 873 -10.72 -12.04 -42.49
C GLU A 873 -9.74 -10.90 -42.21
N ILE A 874 -8.44 -11.21 -42.15
CA ILE A 874 -7.38 -10.23 -41.95
C ILE A 874 -7.29 -9.26 -43.14
N GLU A 875 -7.31 -9.77 -44.37
CA GLU A 875 -7.18 -8.91 -45.56
C GLU A 875 -8.43 -8.03 -45.75
N GLN A 876 -9.63 -8.57 -45.50
CA GLN A 876 -10.86 -7.77 -45.47
C GLN A 876 -10.79 -6.66 -44.42
N THR A 877 -10.27 -6.97 -43.23
CA THR A 877 -10.06 -5.98 -42.16
C THR A 877 -9.12 -4.87 -42.63
N LYS A 878 -7.97 -5.22 -43.23
CA LYS A 878 -6.97 -4.26 -43.74
C LYS A 878 -7.54 -3.35 -44.82
N GLN A 879 -8.39 -3.86 -45.71
CA GLN A 879 -9.00 -3.07 -46.77
C GLN A 879 -10.05 -2.10 -46.21
N LYS A 880 -10.98 -2.61 -45.39
CA LYS A 880 -12.10 -1.80 -44.87
C LYS A 880 -11.66 -0.78 -43.83
N ILE A 881 -10.65 -1.09 -43.02
CA ILE A 881 -10.18 -0.15 -41.99
C ILE A 881 -9.53 1.11 -42.59
N LYS A 882 -8.97 1.03 -43.81
CA LYS A 882 -8.45 2.19 -44.55
C LYS A 882 -9.57 3.16 -44.98
N GLN A 883 -10.80 2.67 -45.14
CA GLN A 883 -11.98 3.45 -45.51
C GLN A 883 -12.57 4.21 -44.31
N LEU A 884 -12.24 3.81 -43.08
CA LEU A 884 -12.61 4.51 -41.83
C LEU A 884 -11.71 5.73 -41.55
N ARG A 885 -11.20 6.42 -42.58
CA ARG A 885 -10.29 7.56 -42.41
C ARG A 885 -10.95 8.74 -41.73
#